data_AF-A0A662IQR5-F1
#
_entry.id   AF-A0A662IQR5-F1
#
_cell.length_a   1.000
_cell.length_b   1.000
_cell.length_c   1.000
_cell.angle_alpha   90.00
_cell.angle_beta   90.00
_cell.angle_gamma   90.00
#
_symmetry.space_group_name_H-M   'P 1'
#
loop_
_entity.id
_entity.type
_entity.pdbx_description
1 polymer ?
#
loop_
_entity_poly.entity_id
_entity_poly.type
_entity_poly.pdbx_seq_one_letter_code
_entity_poly.pdbx_strand_id
1 'polypeptide(L)'
;LEQVSPESVSLLDEVKSALEKDTEKEWKELRYTYADIFLNAGVAPVFPYESSYFAKEPVVMQKPVFEVREYYRKAGVHKADEYLDLDDHIAVEFEFMRYLCENCDKKPEFVDLQAKFIQEHFYWIRDFCDELKKYGEHSVYKLLADLTSTFISLERAVAGVLKNALPKPVVNAVKTFAEAVNALGLSTEYVTIKEGVKPREPKKEIPTHCYICGGLCGMTAITDDGIITGCKGLPGDPKSGGAVCIKGTYAHYQTYSAYRLKWPLIKENGRFRKATWEEALDKVAELMKNIEPTKVGFLRGNDLNRWCTEAVMKAYGAPMTTHRPMCDNSIRMANEHNLNDKRPWIDYRESDYVIFWGCNELVSSYGRRKVTFLREAVKRGAKVVVIDTRYSDTAELAQEWIPIKPGTDAAMALAMAYVILKNDLYDKEFVENWTYGFEEFKKRVLGEDDGVPKTPEWAEKICGVPAQTIERIALEFATAKHPAIVVWAGIAQCPQGFYTTQSIEALNALLGTFDAPGGPSLPFKRKLKKPWTEKGAPPAKKIPKPNKFKMWTGWAPGLFAQDVENGVFEALFCYFGDPVLSWSNEDAVVEALKKLKFIVTIDAFMSNIAVLSDVVLPEATFLEQDEVRPDWLFDAFIALRQKVVDPMYNSKPGWWIFIQLADRLGFGEYFPWKDTVEPYLKNMLKGTPWDWEELKKKGYIITDKAEYYKYKKWGSLNPPEGYGSSGKTKTGKYNFKNPVAEERDIDPLPAYVPIEKENPDLLPDDEYPFIMQNFRVIEHEHSSTFFNIKLMKLCPSNPVWINPLDAKKLGINTGDKIIVESPWGKVEAKALVTWKIMPGVVGAAGGFGHWRGPEADPRFPEMGGFNVNKLSKPNLVENYGGNPVLKYIKVRIKKAE
;
A
#
# COMPACT_ATOMS: atom_id res chain seq x y z
N LEU A 1 -8.89 45.40 -25.19
CA LEU A 1 -8.32 46.71 -25.56
C LEU A 1 -8.17 47.64 -24.34
N GLU A 2 -9.19 47.79 -23.48
CA GLU A 2 -9.02 48.41 -22.14
C GLU A 2 -8.22 47.55 -21.13
N GLN A 3 -7.87 46.31 -21.49
CA GLN A 3 -7.21 45.31 -20.64
C GLN A 3 -5.69 45.15 -20.87
N VAL A 4 -5.10 45.87 -21.84
CA VAL A 4 -3.64 45.91 -21.97
C VAL A 4 -3.17 47.13 -21.20
N SER A 5 -3.16 47.00 -19.88
CA SER A 5 -2.81 48.11 -19.00
C SER A 5 -1.29 48.37 -19.05
N PRO A 6 -0.84 49.59 -18.71
CA PRO A 6 0.57 49.88 -18.45
C PRO A 6 1.24 48.90 -17.46
N GLU A 7 0.44 48.22 -16.63
CA GLU A 7 0.90 47.21 -15.67
C GLU A 7 1.48 45.98 -16.38
N SER A 8 0.97 45.58 -17.55
CA SER A 8 1.54 44.46 -18.32
C SER A 8 2.96 44.75 -18.81
N VAL A 9 3.31 46.01 -19.07
CA VAL A 9 4.66 46.42 -19.48
C VAL A 9 5.59 46.51 -18.26
N SER A 10 5.12 46.97 -17.10
CA SER A 10 5.94 46.97 -15.88
C SER A 10 6.21 45.55 -15.35
N LEU A 11 5.25 44.63 -15.50
CA LEU A 11 5.42 43.21 -15.18
C LEU A 11 6.58 42.58 -15.97
N LEU A 12 6.80 43.00 -17.22
CA LEU A 12 7.86 42.50 -18.08
C LEU A 12 9.25 42.98 -17.64
N ASP A 13 9.36 44.26 -17.26
CA ASP A 13 10.57 44.82 -16.65
C ASP A 13 10.86 44.22 -15.27
N GLU A 14 9.81 43.86 -14.51
CA GLU A 14 9.93 43.15 -13.24
C GLU A 14 10.40 41.71 -13.40
N VAL A 15 9.91 40.96 -14.40
CA VAL A 15 10.42 39.61 -14.74
C VAL A 15 11.90 39.69 -15.11
N LYS A 16 12.26 40.63 -15.98
CA LYS A 16 13.64 40.84 -16.39
C LYS A 16 14.52 41.24 -15.20
N SER A 17 14.07 42.18 -14.37
CA SER A 17 14.80 42.62 -13.17
C SER A 17 14.93 41.52 -12.12
N ALA A 18 13.93 40.64 -11.97
CA ALA A 18 13.98 39.50 -11.06
C ALA A 18 15.07 38.49 -11.48
N LEU A 19 15.24 38.28 -12.79
CA LEU A 19 16.24 37.35 -13.34
C LEU A 19 17.67 37.94 -13.39
N GLU A 20 17.82 39.27 -13.38
CA GLU A 20 19.11 39.98 -13.49
C GLU A 20 19.77 40.35 -12.15
N LYS A 21 19.04 40.34 -11.01
CA LYS A 21 19.55 40.89 -9.73
C LYS A 21 20.56 40.02 -8.97
N ASP A 22 20.58 38.71 -9.20
CA ASP A 22 21.60 37.73 -8.76
C ASP A 22 21.29 36.37 -9.41
N THR A 23 21.62 36.24 -10.70
CA THR A 23 21.11 35.18 -11.58
C THR A 23 21.38 33.78 -11.03
N GLU A 24 22.58 33.50 -10.50
CA GLU A 24 22.93 32.17 -9.99
C GLU A 24 22.11 31.79 -8.74
N LYS A 25 21.97 32.72 -7.80
CA LYS A 25 21.18 32.51 -6.58
C LYS A 25 19.70 32.31 -6.91
N GLU A 26 19.16 33.11 -7.82
CA GLU A 26 17.76 33.04 -8.24
C GLU A 26 17.46 31.70 -8.94
N TRP A 27 18.30 31.28 -9.88
CA TRP A 27 18.16 29.97 -10.53
C TRP A 27 18.24 28.81 -9.53
N LYS A 28 19.09 28.95 -8.50
CA LYS A 28 19.21 27.97 -7.42
C LYS A 28 17.96 27.90 -6.56
N GLU A 29 17.28 29.01 -6.28
CA GLU A 29 16.01 29.01 -5.54
C GLU A 29 14.84 28.52 -6.40
N LEU A 30 14.83 28.86 -7.69
CA LEU A 30 13.82 28.41 -8.65
C LEU A 30 13.77 26.89 -8.78
N ARG A 31 14.92 26.19 -8.80
CA ARG A 31 14.93 24.72 -8.89
C ARG A 31 14.31 24.02 -7.68
N TYR A 32 14.39 24.61 -6.48
CA TYR A 32 13.73 24.08 -5.29
C TYR A 32 12.22 24.32 -5.37
N THR A 33 11.85 25.55 -5.71
CA THR A 33 10.45 25.94 -5.88
C THR A 33 9.78 25.10 -6.98
N TYR A 34 10.47 24.82 -8.09
CA TYR A 34 10.01 23.93 -9.15
C TYR A 34 9.69 22.52 -8.63
N ALA A 35 10.56 21.97 -7.77
CA ALA A 35 10.32 20.66 -7.19
C ALA A 35 9.09 20.67 -6.26
N ASP A 36 8.94 21.74 -5.48
CA ASP A 36 7.82 21.92 -4.56
C ASP A 36 6.48 21.95 -5.31
N ILE A 37 6.38 22.77 -6.36
CA ILE A 37 5.10 23.03 -7.04
C ILE A 37 4.81 22.06 -8.20
N PHE A 38 5.81 21.57 -8.95
CA PHE A 38 5.57 20.74 -10.15
C PHE A 38 5.99 19.28 -9.99
N LEU A 39 6.93 18.98 -9.08
CA LEU A 39 7.41 17.61 -8.84
C LEU A 39 6.84 16.97 -7.57
N ASN A 40 5.85 17.61 -6.94
CA ASN A 40 5.12 17.12 -5.77
C ASN A 40 5.98 16.97 -4.50
N ALA A 41 7.07 17.73 -4.37
CA ALA A 41 7.83 17.80 -3.13
C ALA A 41 7.14 18.67 -2.06
N GLY A 42 6.35 19.65 -2.49
CA GLY A 42 5.61 20.59 -1.65
C GLY A 42 4.23 20.07 -1.26
N VAL A 43 3.59 20.78 -0.32
CA VAL A 43 2.26 20.42 0.21
C VAL A 43 1.14 20.68 -0.80
N ALA A 44 1.23 21.78 -1.54
CA ALA A 44 0.20 22.24 -2.48
C ALA A 44 0.78 22.36 -3.91
N PRO A 45 1.04 21.24 -4.60
CA PRO A 45 1.54 21.28 -5.97
C PRO A 45 0.52 21.89 -6.94
N VAL A 46 1.02 22.55 -7.98
CA VAL A 46 0.21 23.13 -9.06
C VAL A 46 0.40 22.25 -10.29
N PHE A 47 -0.69 21.70 -10.82
CA PHE A 47 -0.61 20.65 -11.85
C PHE A 47 -0.67 21.27 -13.24
N PRO A 48 0.39 21.23 -14.06
CA PRO A 48 0.39 21.88 -15.37
C PRO A 48 -0.29 21.01 -16.45
N TYR A 49 -1.42 20.37 -16.14
CA TYR A 49 -2.12 19.44 -17.04
C TYR A 49 -3.61 19.79 -17.14
N GLU A 50 -4.14 19.92 -18.35
CA GLU A 50 -5.57 20.20 -18.60
C GLU A 50 -6.47 19.21 -17.86
N SER A 51 -6.12 17.92 -17.88
CA SER A 51 -6.85 16.85 -17.20
C SER A 51 -7.15 17.17 -15.73
N SER A 52 -6.23 17.83 -15.02
CA SER A 52 -6.42 18.11 -13.58
C SER A 52 -7.51 19.15 -13.32
N TYR A 53 -7.79 20.02 -14.30
CA TYR A 53 -8.79 21.07 -14.21
C TYR A 53 -10.13 20.67 -14.82
N PHE A 54 -10.14 19.72 -15.77
CA PHE A 54 -11.35 19.20 -16.40
C PHE A 54 -12.39 18.71 -15.37
N ALA A 55 -11.98 17.86 -14.43
CA ALA A 55 -12.84 17.34 -13.37
C ALA A 55 -12.66 18.08 -12.02
N LYS A 56 -11.79 19.09 -11.96
CA LYS A 56 -11.30 19.71 -10.71
C LYS A 56 -10.84 18.65 -9.70
N GLU A 57 -10.09 17.69 -10.20
CA GLU A 57 -9.55 16.56 -9.46
C GLU A 57 -8.09 16.35 -9.87
N PRO A 58 -7.20 15.96 -8.94
CA PRO A 58 -5.77 15.79 -9.19
C PRO A 58 -5.51 14.47 -9.94
N VAL A 59 -6.04 14.35 -11.16
CA VAL A 59 -6.00 13.16 -12.02
C VAL A 59 -5.61 13.59 -13.43
N VAL A 60 -4.61 12.91 -14.00
CA VAL A 60 -4.14 13.11 -15.37
C VAL A 60 -4.74 12.07 -16.34
N MET A 61 -4.41 12.14 -17.63
CA MET A 61 -4.84 11.15 -18.63
C MET A 61 -6.36 10.99 -18.73
N GLN A 62 -7.08 12.12 -18.64
CA GLN A 62 -8.54 12.14 -18.74
C GLN A 62 -8.98 12.47 -20.18
N LYS A 63 -10.28 12.79 -20.35
CA LYS A 63 -10.89 13.18 -21.62
C LYS A 63 -10.06 14.21 -22.42
N PRO A 64 -9.48 15.26 -21.80
CA PRO A 64 -8.67 16.24 -22.53
C PRO A 64 -7.53 15.66 -23.36
N VAL A 65 -6.83 14.63 -22.85
CA VAL A 65 -5.72 14.00 -23.59
C VAL A 65 -6.19 13.41 -24.92
N PHE A 66 -7.37 12.81 -24.95
CA PHE A 66 -7.93 12.28 -26.20
C PHE A 66 -8.24 13.41 -27.18
N GLU A 67 -8.77 14.52 -26.68
CA GLU A 67 -9.19 15.66 -27.49
C GLU A 67 -7.98 16.39 -28.09
N VAL A 68 -6.95 16.71 -27.30
CA VAL A 68 -5.73 17.35 -27.80
C VAL A 68 -4.99 16.48 -28.82
N ARG A 69 -4.96 15.15 -28.64
CA ARG A 69 -4.37 14.25 -29.62
C ARG A 69 -5.10 14.26 -30.97
N GLU A 70 -6.42 14.43 -30.99
CA GLU A 70 -7.16 14.62 -32.24
C GLU A 70 -6.77 15.92 -32.94
N TYR A 71 -6.52 17.00 -32.19
CA TYR A 71 -5.98 18.24 -32.75
C TYR A 71 -4.58 18.04 -33.34
N TYR A 72 -3.68 17.37 -32.63
CA TYR A 72 -2.33 17.07 -33.10
C TYR A 72 -2.36 16.26 -34.41
N ARG A 73 -3.18 15.20 -34.46
CA ARG A 73 -3.37 14.38 -35.66
C ARG A 73 -3.86 15.19 -36.86
N LYS A 74 -4.84 16.08 -36.66
CA LYS A 74 -5.36 16.96 -37.73
C LYS A 74 -4.30 17.92 -38.27
N ALA A 75 -3.40 18.39 -37.42
CA ALA A 75 -2.31 19.27 -37.81
C ALA A 75 -1.09 18.54 -38.41
N GLY A 76 -1.06 17.20 -38.34
CA GLY A 76 0.08 16.42 -38.84
C GLY A 76 1.26 16.41 -37.88
N VAL A 77 1.03 16.57 -36.57
CA VAL A 77 2.05 16.56 -35.52
C VAL A 77 1.67 15.61 -34.38
N HIS A 78 2.58 15.39 -33.45
CA HIS A 78 2.36 14.66 -32.21
C HIS A 78 3.33 15.12 -31.13
N LYS A 79 3.05 14.82 -29.86
CA LYS A 79 4.00 15.03 -28.76
C LYS A 79 5.28 14.22 -28.99
N ALA A 80 6.44 14.87 -28.90
CA ALA A 80 7.74 14.24 -28.94
C ALA A 80 7.86 13.13 -27.88
N ASP A 81 8.44 11.98 -28.23
CA ASP A 81 8.63 10.86 -27.31
C ASP A 81 9.67 11.17 -26.22
N GLU A 82 10.64 12.01 -26.54
CA GLU A 82 11.72 12.43 -25.64
C GLU A 82 11.24 13.45 -24.61
N TYR A 83 10.10 14.13 -24.86
CA TYR A 83 9.45 14.99 -23.89
C TYR A 83 8.60 14.14 -22.94
N LEU A 84 9.14 13.84 -21.76
CA LEU A 84 8.58 12.83 -20.86
C LEU A 84 7.27 13.23 -20.16
N ASP A 85 6.87 14.50 -20.21
CA ASP A 85 5.58 14.95 -19.70
C ASP A 85 4.43 14.60 -20.68
N LEU A 86 3.19 14.84 -20.23
CA LEU A 86 1.98 14.33 -20.86
C LEU A 86 1.51 15.19 -22.04
N ASP A 87 0.68 14.62 -22.91
CA ASP A 87 0.15 15.27 -24.12
C ASP A 87 -0.66 16.55 -23.86
N ASP A 88 -1.30 16.64 -22.69
CA ASP A 88 -2.10 17.78 -22.22
C ASP A 88 -1.34 18.65 -21.20
N HIS A 89 0.00 18.53 -21.19
CA HIS A 89 0.83 19.43 -20.41
C HIS A 89 0.85 20.82 -21.06
N ILE A 90 0.78 21.89 -20.25
CA ILE A 90 0.70 23.28 -20.73
C ILE A 90 1.74 23.60 -21.82
N ALA A 91 2.99 23.17 -21.63
CA ALA A 91 4.06 23.42 -22.60
C ALA A 91 3.80 22.78 -23.97
N VAL A 92 3.19 21.59 -24.01
CA VAL A 92 2.86 20.87 -25.26
C VAL A 92 1.77 21.62 -26.01
N GLU A 93 0.72 22.04 -25.30
CA GLU A 93 -0.39 22.77 -25.91
C GLU A 93 0.05 24.16 -26.43
N PHE A 94 0.91 24.87 -25.69
CA PHE A 94 1.46 26.15 -26.13
C PHE A 94 2.39 26.02 -27.33
N GLU A 95 3.25 24.99 -27.36
CA GLU A 95 4.13 24.78 -28.52
C GLU A 95 3.35 24.29 -29.75
N PHE A 96 2.30 23.48 -29.55
CA PHE A 96 1.33 23.18 -30.60
C PHE A 96 0.66 24.45 -31.13
N MET A 97 0.28 25.37 -30.24
CA MET A 97 -0.30 26.63 -30.66
C MET A 97 0.69 27.44 -31.51
N ARG A 98 1.96 27.51 -31.08
CA ARG A 98 3.04 28.13 -31.86
C ARG A 98 3.17 27.50 -33.26
N TYR A 99 3.11 26.17 -33.37
CA TYR A 99 3.19 25.47 -34.65
C TYR A 99 2.08 25.86 -35.63
N LEU A 100 0.84 25.97 -35.15
CA LEU A 100 -0.26 26.41 -36.00
C LEU A 100 -0.04 27.85 -36.48
N CYS A 101 0.39 28.75 -35.60
CA CYS A 101 0.68 30.15 -35.94
C CYS A 101 1.81 30.29 -36.96
N GLU A 102 2.91 29.57 -36.81
CA GLU A 102 4.06 29.65 -37.73
C GLU A 102 3.77 29.05 -39.12
N ASN A 103 2.75 28.19 -39.23
CA ASN A 103 2.43 27.47 -40.47
C ASN A 103 1.12 27.89 -41.12
N CYS A 104 0.39 28.87 -40.57
CA CYS A 104 -0.90 29.32 -41.10
C CYS A 104 -0.82 29.88 -42.53
N ASP A 105 0.31 30.49 -42.91
CA ASP A 105 0.53 30.99 -44.27
C ASP A 105 0.62 29.86 -45.31
N LYS A 106 1.14 28.69 -44.89
CA LYS A 106 1.30 27.51 -45.74
C LYS A 106 0.07 26.62 -45.74
N LYS A 107 -0.69 26.62 -44.63
CA LYS A 107 -1.88 25.80 -44.38
C LYS A 107 -2.99 26.68 -43.81
N PRO A 108 -3.77 27.38 -44.65
CA PRO A 108 -4.79 28.33 -44.20
C PRO A 108 -5.82 27.74 -43.23
N GLU A 109 -6.08 26.43 -43.31
CA GLU A 109 -6.94 25.70 -42.37
C GLU A 109 -6.44 25.72 -40.91
N PHE A 110 -5.15 26.01 -40.69
CA PHE A 110 -4.59 26.15 -39.35
C PHE A 110 -5.11 27.39 -38.61
N VAL A 111 -5.56 28.43 -39.32
CA VAL A 111 -6.21 29.59 -38.69
C VAL A 111 -7.51 29.17 -38.00
N ASP A 112 -8.30 28.33 -38.66
CA ASP A 112 -9.54 27.78 -38.08
C ASP A 112 -9.24 26.80 -36.94
N LEU A 113 -8.18 26.01 -37.08
CA LEU A 113 -7.75 25.06 -36.05
C LEU A 113 -7.24 25.79 -34.79
N GLN A 114 -6.48 26.87 -34.97
CA GLN A 114 -6.03 27.77 -33.90
C GLN A 114 -7.21 28.34 -33.13
N ALA A 115 -8.17 28.95 -33.84
CA ALA A 115 -9.30 29.60 -33.21
C ALA A 115 -10.09 28.62 -32.32
N LYS A 116 -10.31 27.39 -32.81
CA LYS A 116 -10.99 26.33 -32.07
C LYS A 116 -10.16 25.85 -30.88
N PHE A 117 -8.86 25.62 -31.06
CA PHE A 117 -8.00 25.13 -29.99
C PHE A 117 -7.97 26.10 -28.79
N ILE A 118 -7.86 27.40 -29.04
CA ILE A 118 -7.93 28.42 -27.97
C ILE A 118 -9.30 28.40 -27.25
N GLN A 119 -10.39 28.21 -27.98
CA GLN A 119 -11.74 28.19 -27.39
C GLN A 119 -12.01 26.91 -26.59
N GLU A 120 -11.52 25.77 -27.08
CA GLU A 120 -11.85 24.45 -26.54
C GLU A 120 -10.84 23.92 -25.52
N HIS A 121 -9.56 24.31 -25.59
CA HIS A 121 -8.49 23.75 -24.75
C HIS A 121 -7.79 24.76 -23.83
N PHE A 122 -7.84 26.07 -24.09
CA PHE A 122 -7.20 27.05 -23.22
C PHE A 122 -8.10 27.54 -22.06
N TYR A 123 -9.21 26.87 -21.74
CA TYR A 123 -10.12 27.29 -20.68
C TYR A 123 -9.53 27.15 -19.27
N TRP A 124 -8.71 26.12 -19.04
CA TRP A 124 -8.14 25.76 -17.74
C TRP A 124 -6.93 26.60 -17.32
N ILE A 125 -6.23 27.22 -18.28
CA ILE A 125 -4.97 27.93 -18.02
C ILE A 125 -5.15 29.08 -17.02
N ARG A 126 -6.34 29.71 -16.99
CA ARG A 126 -6.65 30.72 -15.99
C ARG A 126 -6.64 30.13 -14.57
N ASP A 127 -7.33 29.01 -14.37
CA ASP A 127 -7.39 28.34 -13.07
C ASP A 127 -5.98 27.87 -12.65
N PHE A 128 -5.18 27.37 -13.60
CA PHE A 128 -3.76 27.07 -13.39
C PHE A 128 -2.95 28.29 -12.95
N CYS A 129 -3.10 29.44 -13.62
CA CYS A 129 -2.41 30.67 -13.25
C CYS A 129 -2.84 31.16 -11.87
N ASP A 130 -4.13 31.07 -11.53
CA ASP A 130 -4.66 31.48 -10.23
C ASP A 130 -4.11 30.57 -9.11
N GLU A 131 -4.04 29.26 -9.35
CA GLU A 131 -3.35 28.33 -8.43
C GLU A 131 -1.86 28.62 -8.31
N LEU A 132 -1.17 28.91 -9.42
CA LEU A 132 0.26 29.23 -9.43
C LEU A 132 0.55 30.51 -8.65
N LYS A 133 -0.31 31.53 -8.74
CA LYS A 133 -0.18 32.76 -7.92
C LYS A 133 -0.43 32.51 -6.44
N LYS A 134 -1.41 31.65 -6.14
CA LYS A 134 -1.83 31.33 -4.77
C LYS A 134 -0.81 30.46 -4.03
N TYR A 135 -0.29 29.44 -4.71
CA TYR A 135 0.57 28.41 -4.11
C TYR A 135 2.04 28.52 -4.49
N GLY A 136 2.38 29.25 -5.56
CA GLY A 136 3.76 29.59 -5.88
C GLY A 136 4.29 30.63 -4.91
N GLU A 137 5.31 30.28 -4.12
CA GLU A 137 5.90 31.21 -3.15
C GLU A 137 6.80 32.25 -3.82
N HIS A 138 7.46 31.87 -4.92
CA HIS A 138 8.48 32.66 -5.58
C HIS A 138 7.89 33.66 -6.60
N SER A 139 8.38 34.89 -6.60
CA SER A 139 7.85 36.01 -7.42
C SER A 139 7.84 35.70 -8.91
N VAL A 140 8.91 35.10 -9.44
CA VAL A 140 9.01 34.72 -10.87
C VAL A 140 7.82 33.87 -11.33
N TYR A 141 7.36 32.88 -10.55
CA TYR A 141 6.22 32.05 -10.96
C TYR A 141 4.90 32.82 -10.93
N LYS A 142 4.75 33.79 -10.01
CA LYS A 142 3.57 34.67 -9.98
C LYS A 142 3.55 35.59 -11.20
N LEU A 143 4.70 36.18 -11.53
CA LEU A 143 4.86 37.01 -12.71
C LEU A 143 4.62 36.21 -14.00
N LEU A 144 5.13 34.98 -14.11
CA LEU A 144 4.85 34.07 -15.23
C LEU A 144 3.36 33.75 -15.32
N ALA A 145 2.66 33.58 -14.20
CA ALA A 145 1.22 33.37 -14.18
C ALA A 145 0.44 34.61 -14.66
N ASP A 146 0.85 35.82 -14.25
CA ASP A 146 0.27 37.08 -14.75
C ASP A 146 0.50 37.23 -16.25
N LEU A 147 1.71 36.95 -16.72
CA LEU A 147 2.09 37.01 -18.12
C LEU A 147 1.27 36.02 -18.96
N THR A 148 1.17 34.77 -18.50
CA THR A 148 0.42 33.70 -19.17
C THR A 148 -1.07 34.04 -19.21
N SER A 149 -1.65 34.52 -18.11
CA SER A 149 -3.06 34.91 -18.04
C SER A 149 -3.39 36.08 -18.98
N THR A 150 -2.47 37.05 -19.08
CA THR A 150 -2.59 38.19 -20.00
C THR A 150 -2.54 37.72 -21.45
N PHE A 151 -1.59 36.85 -21.79
CA PHE A 151 -1.46 36.26 -23.13
C PHE A 151 -2.74 35.51 -23.54
N ILE A 152 -3.28 34.65 -22.68
CA ILE A 152 -4.51 33.91 -22.98
C ILE A 152 -5.71 34.84 -23.19
N SER A 153 -5.79 35.93 -22.43
CA SER A 153 -6.84 36.94 -22.61
C SER A 153 -6.73 37.64 -23.96
N LEU A 154 -5.51 37.94 -24.42
CA LEU A 154 -5.24 38.50 -25.75
C LEU A 154 -5.58 37.49 -26.86
N GLU A 155 -5.11 36.25 -26.75
CA GLU A 155 -5.37 35.20 -27.75
C GLU A 155 -6.85 34.91 -27.92
N ARG A 156 -7.65 34.90 -26.84
CA ARG A 156 -9.12 34.75 -26.96
C ARG A 156 -9.77 35.92 -27.70
N ALA A 157 -9.28 37.14 -27.47
CA ALA A 157 -9.77 38.32 -28.18
C ALA A 157 -9.40 38.27 -29.67
N VAL A 158 -8.23 37.72 -30.01
CA VAL A 158 -7.75 37.50 -31.37
C VAL A 158 -8.53 36.38 -32.07
N ALA A 159 -8.76 35.24 -31.40
CA ALA A 159 -9.41 34.06 -31.95
C ALA A 159 -10.80 34.33 -32.55
N GLY A 160 -11.57 35.26 -31.97
CA GLY A 160 -12.88 35.67 -32.48
C GLY A 160 -12.85 36.54 -33.75
N VAL A 161 -11.69 37.09 -34.10
CA VAL A 161 -11.50 38.02 -35.24
C VAL A 161 -10.36 37.60 -36.18
N LEU A 162 -9.76 36.41 -36.02
CA LEU A 162 -8.62 35.91 -36.81
C LEU A 162 -8.82 35.97 -38.34
N LYS A 163 -10.07 35.99 -38.81
CA LYS A 163 -10.42 36.14 -40.25
C LYS A 163 -10.43 37.58 -40.75
N ASN A 164 -10.26 38.57 -39.86
CA ASN A 164 -10.30 40.01 -40.11
C ASN A 164 -8.99 40.68 -39.66
N ALA A 165 -8.76 41.93 -40.09
CA ALA A 165 -7.61 42.70 -39.61
C ALA A 165 -7.70 42.95 -38.09
N LEU A 166 -6.65 42.59 -37.35
CA LEU A 166 -6.58 42.83 -35.92
C LEU A 166 -6.59 44.33 -35.59
N PRO A 167 -7.31 44.77 -34.54
CA PRO A 167 -7.27 46.17 -34.11
C PRO A 167 -5.83 46.60 -33.77
N LYS A 168 -5.40 47.78 -34.24
CA LYS A 168 -4.04 48.31 -34.02
C LYS A 168 -3.52 48.18 -32.58
N PRO A 169 -4.32 48.45 -31.52
CA PRO A 169 -3.75 48.35 -30.18
C PRO A 169 -3.58 46.89 -29.69
N VAL A 170 -4.30 45.91 -30.27
CA VAL A 170 -4.02 44.48 -30.05
C VAL A 170 -2.68 44.11 -30.69
N VAL A 171 -2.44 44.56 -31.92
CA VAL A 171 -1.16 44.35 -32.62
C VAL A 171 0.02 44.95 -31.84
N ASN A 172 -0.15 46.17 -31.30
CA ASN A 172 0.88 46.80 -30.48
C ASN A 172 1.15 46.02 -29.19
N ALA A 173 0.10 45.55 -28.50
CA ALA A 173 0.24 44.73 -27.30
C ALA A 173 1.01 43.43 -27.56
N VAL A 174 0.69 42.72 -28.63
CA VAL A 174 1.39 41.49 -29.04
C VAL A 174 2.86 41.77 -29.36
N LYS A 175 3.17 42.87 -30.05
CA LYS A 175 4.56 43.26 -30.32
C LYS A 175 5.35 43.52 -29.04
N THR A 176 4.79 44.29 -28.11
CA THR A 176 5.44 44.56 -26.82
C THR A 176 5.66 43.27 -26.02
N PHE A 177 4.68 42.37 -25.99
CA PHE A 177 4.82 41.06 -25.35
C PHE A 177 5.94 40.23 -26.01
N ALA A 178 5.98 40.19 -27.34
CA ALA A 178 7.01 39.46 -28.09
C ALA A 178 8.41 40.03 -27.85
N GLU A 179 8.58 41.35 -27.82
CA GLU A 179 9.86 42.01 -27.50
C GLU A 179 10.38 41.59 -26.12
N ALA A 180 9.50 41.49 -25.12
CA ALA A 180 9.90 41.11 -23.78
C ALA A 180 10.17 39.61 -23.61
N VAL A 181 9.40 38.74 -24.27
CA VAL A 181 9.72 37.30 -24.31
C VAL A 181 11.04 37.04 -25.04
N ASN A 182 11.29 37.75 -26.14
CA ASN A 182 12.55 37.65 -26.89
C ASN A 182 13.76 38.08 -26.05
N ALA A 183 13.59 39.00 -25.10
CA ALA A 183 14.64 39.40 -24.18
C ALA A 183 15.09 38.27 -23.24
N LEU A 184 14.28 37.21 -23.05
CA LEU A 184 14.64 36.04 -22.25
C LEU A 184 15.67 35.13 -22.95
N GLY A 185 15.92 35.30 -24.25
CA GLY A 185 16.92 34.52 -24.99
C GLY A 185 16.63 33.02 -25.05
N LEU A 186 15.35 32.62 -24.99
CA LEU A 186 14.94 31.22 -25.05
C LEU A 186 15.18 30.64 -26.46
N SER A 187 15.51 29.34 -26.53
CA SER A 187 15.66 28.64 -27.81
C SER A 187 14.36 28.67 -28.62
N THR A 188 14.48 28.83 -29.93
CA THR A 188 13.35 28.78 -30.87
C THR A 188 13.05 27.36 -31.37
N GLU A 189 13.82 26.35 -30.95
CA GLU A 189 13.61 24.96 -31.36
C GLU A 189 12.29 24.39 -30.81
N TYR A 190 11.67 23.49 -31.57
CA TYR A 190 10.55 22.68 -31.10
C TYR A 190 11.08 21.56 -30.18
N VAL A 191 10.61 21.51 -28.95
CA VAL A 191 11.09 20.58 -27.91
C VAL A 191 10.03 19.51 -27.56
N THR A 192 8.76 19.90 -27.57
CA THR A 192 7.64 19.10 -27.05
C THR A 192 6.79 18.45 -28.14
N ILE A 193 6.81 18.95 -29.38
CA ILE A 193 6.10 18.39 -30.53
C ILE A 193 7.05 18.02 -31.68
N LYS A 194 6.63 17.06 -32.52
CA LYS A 194 7.31 16.64 -33.73
C LYS A 194 6.33 16.50 -34.90
N GLU A 195 6.81 16.75 -36.10
CA GLU A 195 6.03 16.49 -37.32
C GLU A 195 5.80 14.98 -37.52
N GLY A 196 4.67 14.65 -38.14
CA GLY A 196 4.19 13.29 -38.35
C GLY A 196 2.95 12.99 -37.50
N VAL A 197 2.15 12.02 -37.95
CA VAL A 197 0.91 11.61 -37.28
C VAL A 197 1.14 10.31 -36.52
N LYS A 198 0.84 10.30 -35.22
CA LYS A 198 0.69 9.06 -34.45
C LYS A 198 -0.75 8.55 -34.57
N PRO A 199 -0.98 7.36 -35.17
CA PRO A 199 -2.33 6.81 -35.28
C PRO A 199 -2.90 6.55 -33.89
N ARG A 200 -4.22 6.67 -33.74
CA ARG A 200 -4.92 6.31 -32.49
C ARG A 200 -4.68 4.83 -32.21
N GLU A 201 -4.21 4.51 -31.00
CA GLU A 201 -4.09 3.11 -30.62
C GLU A 201 -5.48 2.49 -30.44
N PRO A 202 -5.72 1.27 -30.95
CA PRO A 202 -7.00 0.61 -30.79
C PRO A 202 -7.26 0.28 -29.32
N LYS A 203 -8.54 0.22 -28.97
CA LYS A 203 -8.98 -0.23 -27.64
C LYS A 203 -8.49 -1.66 -27.38
N LYS A 204 -7.87 -1.91 -26.23
CA LYS A 204 -7.36 -3.23 -25.82
C LYS A 204 -7.93 -3.64 -24.46
N GLU A 205 -8.11 -4.94 -24.27
CA GLU A 205 -8.35 -5.56 -22.96
C GLU A 205 -7.15 -6.42 -22.60
N ILE A 206 -6.46 -6.05 -21.52
CA ILE A 206 -5.20 -6.68 -21.12
C ILE A 206 -5.42 -7.41 -19.78
N PRO A 207 -5.35 -8.76 -19.76
CA PRO A 207 -5.36 -9.53 -18.52
C PRO A 207 -4.12 -9.22 -17.68
N THR A 208 -4.31 -8.83 -16.43
CA THR A 208 -3.22 -8.51 -15.50
C THR A 208 -3.64 -8.83 -14.07
N HIS A 209 -2.85 -8.45 -13.07
CA HIS A 209 -3.14 -8.73 -11.66
C HIS A 209 -3.00 -7.47 -10.82
N CYS A 210 -4.04 -7.18 -10.03
CA CYS A 210 -4.05 -6.05 -9.12
C CYS A 210 -2.96 -6.19 -8.07
N TYR A 211 -2.22 -5.11 -7.78
CA TYR A 211 -1.20 -5.10 -6.73
C TYR A 211 -1.48 -4.08 -5.61
N ILE A 212 -2.71 -3.59 -5.50
CA ILE A 212 -3.02 -2.64 -4.43
C ILE A 212 -2.89 -3.32 -3.06
N CYS A 213 -3.45 -4.53 -2.89
CA CYS A 213 -3.40 -5.27 -1.62
C CYS A 213 -2.77 -6.66 -1.77
N GLY A 214 -2.55 -7.33 -0.63
CA GLY A 214 -2.00 -8.70 -0.58
C GLY A 214 -2.86 -9.79 -1.25
N GLY A 215 -4.10 -9.48 -1.64
CA GLY A 215 -5.03 -10.42 -2.29
C GLY A 215 -4.68 -10.73 -3.74
N LEU A 216 -3.95 -9.86 -4.46
CA LEU A 216 -3.41 -10.15 -5.80
C LEU A 216 -4.42 -10.71 -6.82
N CYS A 217 -5.64 -10.17 -6.83
CA CYS A 217 -6.72 -10.65 -7.69
C CYS A 217 -6.41 -10.41 -9.18
N GLY A 218 -6.71 -11.38 -10.04
CA GLY A 218 -6.68 -11.20 -11.49
C GLY A 218 -7.72 -10.15 -11.93
N MET A 219 -7.30 -9.27 -12.83
CA MET A 219 -8.11 -8.19 -13.39
C MET A 219 -7.89 -8.04 -14.89
N THR A 220 -8.80 -7.36 -15.57
CA THR A 220 -8.63 -6.91 -16.96
C THR A 220 -8.56 -5.39 -16.95
N ALA A 221 -7.44 -4.84 -17.42
CA ALA A 221 -7.30 -3.41 -17.66
C ALA A 221 -7.77 -3.11 -19.09
N ILE A 222 -8.52 -2.02 -19.25
CA ILE A 222 -9.07 -1.58 -20.53
C ILE A 222 -8.30 -0.34 -20.93
N THR A 223 -7.66 -0.35 -22.10
CA THR A 223 -7.00 0.84 -22.66
C THR A 223 -7.69 1.31 -23.93
N ASP A 224 -7.68 2.62 -24.16
CA ASP A 224 -8.07 3.27 -25.41
C ASP A 224 -7.05 4.37 -25.70
N ASP A 225 -6.53 4.43 -26.91
CA ASP A 225 -5.42 5.32 -27.30
C ASP A 225 -4.22 5.27 -26.34
N GLY A 226 -3.87 4.07 -25.84
CA GLY A 226 -2.77 3.89 -24.88
C GLY A 226 -3.07 4.36 -23.45
N ILE A 227 -4.30 4.80 -23.14
CA ILE A 227 -4.72 5.29 -21.82
C ILE A 227 -5.66 4.29 -21.15
N ILE A 228 -5.45 4.00 -19.87
CA ILE A 228 -6.30 3.10 -19.09
C ILE A 228 -7.61 3.79 -18.75
N THR A 229 -8.70 3.30 -19.33
CA THR A 229 -10.06 3.86 -19.14
C THR A 229 -10.88 3.09 -18.11
N GLY A 230 -10.40 1.93 -17.65
CA GLY A 230 -11.09 1.16 -16.63
C GLY A 230 -10.42 -0.16 -16.26
N CYS A 231 -10.95 -0.76 -15.20
CA CYS A 231 -10.46 -2.00 -14.62
C CYS A 231 -11.65 -2.87 -14.19
N LYS A 232 -11.69 -4.13 -14.61
CA LYS A 232 -12.73 -5.12 -14.22
C LYS A 232 -12.08 -6.41 -13.73
N GLY A 233 -12.83 -7.28 -13.05
CA GLY A 233 -12.29 -8.57 -12.59
C GLY A 233 -12.02 -9.53 -13.77
N LEU A 234 -10.97 -10.33 -13.67
CA LEU A 234 -10.59 -11.31 -14.69
C LEU A 234 -11.41 -12.60 -14.54
N PRO A 235 -12.28 -12.96 -15.49
CA PRO A 235 -13.09 -14.17 -15.38
C PRO A 235 -12.24 -15.43 -15.23
N GLY A 236 -12.66 -16.32 -14.33
CA GLY A 236 -11.98 -17.61 -14.09
C GLY A 236 -10.69 -17.54 -13.28
N ASP A 237 -10.15 -16.35 -12.99
CA ASP A 237 -8.97 -16.20 -12.14
C ASP A 237 -9.18 -16.86 -10.76
N PRO A 238 -8.21 -17.63 -10.23
CA PRO A 238 -8.41 -18.36 -8.98
C PRO A 238 -8.68 -17.50 -7.74
N LYS A 239 -8.29 -16.21 -7.75
CA LYS A 239 -8.47 -15.31 -6.59
C LYS A 239 -9.59 -14.29 -6.76
N SER A 240 -9.85 -13.86 -7.99
CA SER A 240 -10.89 -12.88 -8.29
C SER A 240 -12.20 -13.55 -8.71
N GLY A 241 -12.12 -14.66 -9.45
CA GLY A 241 -13.29 -15.33 -10.03
C GLY A 241 -14.09 -14.44 -11.00
N GLY A 242 -13.51 -13.33 -11.49
CA GLY A 242 -14.21 -12.28 -12.24
C GLY A 242 -14.71 -11.12 -11.40
N ALA A 243 -14.57 -11.15 -10.07
CA ALA A 243 -14.92 -10.04 -9.19
C ALA A 243 -13.76 -9.08 -8.97
N VAL A 244 -14.06 -7.80 -8.76
CA VAL A 244 -13.07 -6.78 -8.37
C VAL A 244 -13.66 -5.91 -7.26
N CYS A 245 -12.82 -5.47 -6.30
CA CYS A 245 -13.25 -4.54 -5.26
C CYS A 245 -13.11 -3.08 -5.72
N ILE A 246 -13.59 -2.14 -4.90
CA ILE A 246 -13.50 -0.70 -5.20
C ILE A 246 -12.05 -0.25 -5.43
N LYS A 247 -11.08 -0.75 -4.64
CA LYS A 247 -9.66 -0.47 -4.83
C LYS A 247 -9.18 -0.89 -6.22
N GLY A 248 -9.49 -2.12 -6.63
CA GLY A 248 -9.11 -2.64 -7.95
C GLY A 248 -9.82 -1.94 -9.11
N THR A 249 -11.08 -1.51 -8.90
CA THR A 249 -11.87 -0.78 -9.90
C THR A 249 -11.24 0.60 -10.16
N TYR A 250 -10.84 1.29 -9.09
CA TYR A 250 -10.21 2.60 -9.15
C TYR A 250 -8.67 2.55 -9.26
N ALA A 251 -8.08 1.40 -9.58
CA ALA A 251 -6.63 1.24 -9.60
C ALA A 251 -5.93 2.18 -10.59
N HIS A 252 -6.55 2.43 -11.75
CA HIS A 252 -6.02 3.35 -12.75
C HIS A 252 -5.95 4.81 -12.25
N TYR A 253 -6.83 5.23 -11.33
CA TYR A 253 -6.72 6.54 -10.67
C TYR A 253 -5.50 6.66 -9.73
N GLN A 254 -4.96 5.54 -9.25
CA GLN A 254 -3.67 5.54 -8.55
C GLN A 254 -2.54 5.78 -9.56
N THR A 255 -2.55 5.05 -10.69
CA THR A 255 -1.55 5.22 -11.76
C THR A 255 -1.57 6.63 -12.36
N TYR A 256 -2.74 7.23 -12.48
CA TYR A 256 -2.96 8.57 -13.03
C TYR A 256 -3.18 9.66 -11.97
N SER A 257 -2.77 9.43 -10.73
CA SER A 257 -2.76 10.48 -9.72
C SER A 257 -1.74 11.57 -10.11
N ALA A 258 -2.17 12.83 -10.12
CA ALA A 258 -1.31 13.96 -10.41
C ALA A 258 -0.22 14.18 -9.33
N TYR A 259 -0.41 13.60 -8.13
CA TYR A 259 0.55 13.61 -7.02
C TYR A 259 1.73 12.62 -7.18
N ARG A 260 1.81 11.86 -8.26
CA ARG A 260 2.94 10.96 -8.51
C ARG A 260 4.28 11.70 -8.57
N LEU A 261 5.33 11.08 -8.04
CA LEU A 261 6.70 11.54 -8.27
C LEU A 261 7.05 11.41 -9.75
N LYS A 262 7.63 12.47 -10.33
CA LYS A 262 7.86 12.57 -11.77
C LYS A 262 9.33 12.42 -12.16
N TRP A 263 10.24 12.82 -11.27
CA TRP A 263 11.68 12.88 -11.47
C TRP A 263 12.42 12.53 -10.17
N PRO A 264 13.67 12.03 -10.24
CA PRO A 264 14.53 11.92 -9.07
C PRO A 264 14.67 13.26 -8.35
N LEU A 265 14.68 13.22 -7.03
CA LEU A 265 14.83 14.38 -6.16
C LEU A 265 16.01 14.19 -5.21
N ILE A 266 16.81 15.24 -5.04
CA ILE A 266 17.89 15.31 -4.05
C ILE A 266 17.58 16.45 -3.08
N LYS A 267 17.72 16.18 -1.79
CA LYS A 267 17.53 17.16 -0.73
C LYS A 267 18.85 17.87 -0.43
N GLU A 268 18.81 19.20 -0.49
CA GLU A 268 19.93 20.07 -0.13
C GLU A 268 19.39 21.22 0.72
N ASN A 269 20.08 21.56 1.81
CA ASN A 269 19.66 22.63 2.72
C ASN A 269 18.19 22.49 3.19
N GLY A 270 17.73 21.25 3.37
CA GLY A 270 16.37 20.94 3.81
C GLY A 270 15.29 21.00 2.73
N ARG A 271 15.60 21.37 1.48
CA ARG A 271 14.64 21.45 0.36
C ARG A 271 15.02 20.51 -0.78
N PHE A 272 14.02 20.00 -1.50
CA PHE A 272 14.26 19.11 -2.64
C PHE A 272 14.46 19.90 -3.93
N ARG A 273 15.38 19.43 -4.77
CA ARG A 273 15.51 19.86 -6.16
C ARG A 273 15.39 18.68 -7.10
N LYS A 274 15.03 18.96 -8.34
CA LYS A 274 15.12 18.01 -9.45
C LYS A 274 16.57 17.51 -9.60
N ALA A 275 16.72 16.22 -9.91
CA ALA A 275 17.99 15.58 -10.28
C ALA A 275 17.80 14.69 -11.52
N THR A 276 18.90 14.41 -12.21
CA THR A 276 18.90 13.36 -13.25
C THR A 276 18.97 11.97 -12.60
N TRP A 277 18.69 10.92 -13.38
CA TRP A 277 18.84 9.55 -12.88
C TRP A 277 20.30 9.22 -12.57
N GLU A 278 21.22 9.66 -13.43
CA GLU A 278 22.66 9.47 -13.26
C GLU A 278 23.13 10.11 -11.96
N GLU A 279 22.81 11.38 -11.75
CA GLU A 279 23.17 12.13 -10.55
C GLU A 279 22.63 11.47 -9.28
N ALA A 280 21.33 11.14 -9.27
CA ALA A 280 20.68 10.55 -8.10
C ALA A 280 21.23 9.14 -7.78
N LEU A 281 21.44 8.29 -8.78
CA LEU A 281 21.97 6.94 -8.60
C LEU A 281 23.45 6.95 -8.21
N ASP A 282 24.25 7.86 -8.76
CA ASP A 282 25.64 8.07 -8.36
C ASP A 282 25.70 8.52 -6.90
N LYS A 283 24.82 9.44 -6.49
CA LYS A 283 24.74 9.90 -5.11
C LYS A 283 24.36 8.77 -4.16
N VAL A 284 23.35 7.97 -4.50
CA VAL A 284 22.97 6.80 -3.69
C VAL A 284 24.13 5.81 -3.58
N ALA A 285 24.80 5.49 -4.68
CA ALA A 285 25.93 4.57 -4.66
C ALA A 285 27.12 5.11 -3.84
N GLU A 286 27.39 6.42 -3.90
CA GLU A 286 28.38 7.10 -3.07
C GLU A 286 28.05 6.96 -1.58
N LEU A 287 26.81 7.30 -1.19
CA LEU A 287 26.33 7.17 0.19
C LEU A 287 26.46 5.74 0.70
N MET A 288 26.06 4.76 -0.11
CA MET A 288 26.15 3.33 0.23
C MET A 288 27.61 2.84 0.33
N LYS A 289 28.54 3.36 -0.48
CA LYS A 289 29.96 2.96 -0.42
C LYS A 289 30.68 3.54 0.79
N ASN A 290 30.22 4.70 1.29
CA ASN A 290 30.84 5.43 2.40
C ASN A 290 30.34 5.01 3.79
N ILE A 291 29.51 3.97 3.87
CA ILE A 291 28.98 3.44 5.13
C ILE A 291 29.21 1.93 5.20
N GLU A 292 29.42 1.41 6.41
CA GLU A 292 29.48 -0.04 6.61
C GLU A 292 28.14 -0.67 6.21
N PRO A 293 28.09 -1.63 5.26
CA PRO A 293 26.82 -2.15 4.75
C PRO A 293 25.91 -2.73 5.83
N THR A 294 26.48 -3.29 6.90
CA THR A 294 25.74 -3.86 8.03
C THR A 294 24.97 -2.82 8.84
N LYS A 295 25.30 -1.52 8.69
CA LYS A 295 24.64 -0.38 9.35
C LYS A 295 23.54 0.25 8.51
N VAL A 296 23.33 -0.21 7.27
CA VAL A 296 22.27 0.27 6.38
C VAL A 296 21.07 -0.65 6.49
N GLY A 297 20.02 -0.21 7.18
CA GLY A 297 18.75 -0.95 7.20
C GLY A 297 18.11 -0.89 5.82
N PHE A 298 17.72 -2.04 5.26
CA PHE A 298 16.88 -2.12 4.07
C PHE A 298 15.43 -2.50 4.44
N LEU A 299 14.52 -1.52 4.43
CA LEU A 299 13.09 -1.79 4.50
C LEU A 299 12.60 -2.14 3.11
N ARG A 300 12.24 -3.41 2.91
CA ARG A 300 11.58 -3.86 1.70
C ARG A 300 10.11 -4.14 1.96
N GLY A 301 9.22 -3.26 1.52
CA GLY A 301 7.79 -3.47 1.61
C GLY A 301 7.27 -4.58 0.70
N ASN A 302 6.17 -4.32 0.00
CA ASN A 302 5.68 -5.20 -1.06
C ASN A 302 6.52 -4.96 -2.32
N ASP A 303 6.88 -6.03 -3.02
CA ASP A 303 7.90 -5.94 -4.07
C ASP A 303 7.58 -6.86 -5.24
N LEU A 304 7.60 -6.31 -6.46
CA LEU A 304 7.35 -7.01 -7.72
C LEU A 304 8.56 -7.81 -8.19
N ASN A 305 9.77 -7.34 -7.84
CA ASN A 305 11.03 -7.81 -8.40
C ASN A 305 11.95 -8.36 -7.32
N ARG A 306 11.37 -9.09 -6.35
CA ARG A 306 12.07 -9.67 -5.18
C ARG A 306 13.38 -10.38 -5.51
N TRP A 307 13.43 -11.05 -6.65
CA TRP A 307 14.63 -11.75 -7.11
C TRP A 307 15.79 -10.77 -7.34
N CYS A 308 15.53 -9.57 -7.88
CA CYS A 308 16.52 -8.54 -8.16
C CYS A 308 16.86 -7.75 -6.89
N THR A 309 15.85 -7.17 -6.24
CA THR A 309 16.03 -6.26 -5.10
C THR A 309 16.76 -6.93 -3.94
N GLU A 310 16.36 -8.16 -3.55
CA GLU A 310 17.03 -8.90 -2.49
C GLU A 310 18.44 -9.30 -2.89
N ALA A 311 18.69 -9.62 -4.17
CA ALA A 311 20.01 -10.03 -4.62
C ALA A 311 21.00 -8.87 -4.53
N VAL A 312 20.61 -7.67 -4.96
CA VAL A 312 21.45 -6.46 -4.86
C VAL A 312 21.74 -6.12 -3.40
N MET A 313 20.73 -6.04 -2.55
CA MET A 313 20.93 -5.65 -1.14
C MET A 313 21.66 -6.72 -0.33
N LYS A 314 21.51 -8.00 -0.67
CA LYS A 314 22.30 -9.08 -0.05
C LYS A 314 23.76 -9.09 -0.50
N ALA A 315 24.03 -8.77 -1.77
CA ALA A 315 25.40 -8.63 -2.27
C ALA A 315 26.10 -7.41 -1.66
N TYR A 316 25.35 -6.30 -1.50
CA TYR A 316 25.82 -5.13 -0.77
C TYR A 316 26.15 -5.44 0.70
N GLY A 317 25.25 -6.14 1.41
CA GLY A 317 25.44 -6.61 2.80
C GLY A 317 24.51 -5.98 3.83
N ALA A 318 23.40 -5.39 3.41
CA ALA A 318 22.44 -4.69 4.28
C ALA A 318 21.54 -5.65 5.07
N PRO A 319 21.33 -5.43 6.39
CA PRO A 319 20.25 -6.05 7.14
C PRO A 319 18.90 -5.66 6.54
N MET A 320 18.08 -6.66 6.28
CA MET A 320 16.80 -6.48 5.60
C MET A 320 15.66 -6.89 6.50
N THR A 321 14.65 -6.03 6.56
CA THR A 321 13.32 -6.37 7.07
C THR A 321 12.29 -6.28 5.96
N THR A 322 11.07 -6.69 6.29
CA THR A 322 9.93 -6.63 5.36
C THR A 322 8.72 -6.09 6.09
N HIS A 323 7.58 -5.93 5.41
CA HIS A 323 6.33 -5.64 6.12
C HIS A 323 5.87 -6.80 7.04
N ARG A 324 6.38 -8.04 6.87
CA ARG A 324 5.83 -9.23 7.55
C ARG A 324 6.02 -9.24 9.07
N PRO A 325 7.22 -8.92 9.62
CA PRO A 325 7.40 -8.72 11.05
C PRO A 325 6.45 -7.70 11.68
N MET A 326 5.80 -6.84 10.88
CA MET A 326 4.81 -5.88 11.38
C MET A 326 3.38 -6.36 11.26
N CYS A 327 3.13 -7.28 10.33
CA CYS A 327 1.79 -7.71 9.97
C CYS A 327 1.33 -8.83 10.90
N ASP A 328 2.03 -9.97 10.90
CA ASP A 328 1.47 -11.23 11.38
C ASP A 328 2.50 -12.22 11.94
N ASN A 329 3.71 -11.79 12.28
CA ASN A 329 4.79 -12.68 12.70
C ASN A 329 4.49 -13.49 13.97
N SER A 330 3.65 -13.00 14.87
CA SER A 330 3.15 -13.79 16.01
C SER A 330 2.32 -15.00 15.54
N ILE A 331 1.39 -14.82 14.58
CA ILE A 331 0.67 -15.91 13.91
C ILE A 331 1.65 -16.84 13.19
N ARG A 332 2.63 -16.26 12.50
CA ARG A 332 3.65 -17.03 11.78
C ARG A 332 4.43 -17.91 12.75
N MET A 333 4.85 -17.41 13.91
CA MET A 333 5.57 -18.22 14.90
C MET A 333 4.67 -19.29 15.52
N ALA A 334 3.39 -19.00 15.73
CA ALA A 334 2.43 -19.97 16.26
C ALA A 334 2.22 -21.15 15.31
N ASN A 335 2.17 -20.88 14.01
CA ASN A 335 1.90 -21.88 12.97
C ASN A 335 3.17 -22.48 12.34
N GLU A 336 4.27 -21.74 12.30
CA GLU A 336 5.56 -22.24 11.84
C GLU A 336 6.02 -23.38 12.74
N HIS A 337 6.32 -24.52 12.14
CA HIS A 337 6.63 -25.77 12.84
C HIS A 337 5.45 -26.49 13.50
N ASN A 338 4.27 -25.86 13.63
CA ASN A 338 3.04 -26.52 14.08
C ASN A 338 2.17 -27.03 12.93
N LEU A 339 2.09 -26.26 11.85
CA LEU A 339 1.31 -26.54 10.66
C LEU A 339 2.18 -26.40 9.40
N ASN A 340 1.72 -26.98 8.29
CA ASN A 340 2.43 -26.84 7.02
C ASN A 340 2.31 -25.43 6.43
N ASP A 341 1.42 -24.56 6.91
CA ASP A 341 1.24 -23.20 6.43
C ASP A 341 1.09 -22.22 7.58
N LYS A 342 1.59 -20.99 7.37
CA LYS A 342 1.57 -19.95 8.40
C LYS A 342 0.21 -19.24 8.48
N ARG A 343 -0.66 -19.40 7.49
CA ARG A 343 -1.85 -18.59 7.19
C ARG A 343 -2.91 -19.41 6.43
N PRO A 344 -3.38 -20.54 6.99
CA PRO A 344 -4.32 -21.38 6.28
C PRO A 344 -5.65 -20.62 6.07
N TRP A 345 -6.13 -20.55 4.82
CA TRP A 345 -7.34 -19.79 4.48
C TRP A 345 -8.53 -20.72 4.33
N ILE A 346 -9.69 -20.32 4.87
CA ILE A 346 -10.91 -21.11 4.76
C ILE A 346 -11.41 -21.20 3.32
N ASP A 347 -11.81 -22.41 2.93
CA ASP A 347 -12.56 -22.68 1.71
C ASP A 347 -14.06 -22.74 1.99
N TYR A 348 -14.77 -21.62 1.78
CA TYR A 348 -16.18 -21.50 2.12
C TYR A 348 -17.15 -22.28 1.24
N ARG A 349 -16.68 -23.02 0.23
CA ARG A 349 -17.56 -23.71 -0.73
C ARG A 349 -18.46 -24.76 -0.08
N GLU A 350 -17.98 -25.39 0.99
CA GLU A 350 -18.71 -26.45 1.70
C GLU A 350 -18.99 -26.10 3.17
N SER A 351 -18.54 -24.95 3.67
CA SER A 351 -18.72 -24.58 5.09
C SER A 351 -20.21 -24.44 5.44
N ASP A 352 -20.57 -24.94 6.63
CA ASP A 352 -21.88 -24.78 7.27
C ASP A 352 -21.80 -24.05 8.62
N TYR A 353 -20.61 -23.93 9.20
CA TYR A 353 -20.36 -23.16 10.42
C TYR A 353 -18.97 -22.50 10.38
N VAL A 354 -18.91 -21.17 10.48
CA VAL A 354 -17.65 -20.41 10.37
C VAL A 354 -17.50 -19.45 11.53
N ILE A 355 -16.35 -19.51 12.20
CA ILE A 355 -15.95 -18.53 13.22
C ILE A 355 -14.86 -17.62 12.65
N PHE A 356 -15.13 -16.31 12.63
CA PHE A 356 -14.12 -15.30 12.36
C PHE A 356 -13.62 -14.71 13.68
N TRP A 357 -12.32 -14.87 13.95
CA TRP A 357 -11.70 -14.37 15.18
C TRP A 357 -10.77 -13.19 14.88
N GLY A 358 -11.20 -11.97 15.21
CA GLY A 358 -10.46 -10.74 14.90
C GLY A 358 -10.23 -10.52 13.38
N CYS A 359 -11.14 -11.02 12.54
CA CYS A 359 -11.05 -11.03 11.08
C CYS A 359 -12.22 -10.31 10.42
N ASN A 360 -11.93 -9.30 9.61
CA ASN A 360 -12.94 -8.61 8.78
C ASN A 360 -12.85 -9.05 7.31
N GLU A 361 -13.22 -10.31 7.05
CA GLU A 361 -13.15 -10.94 5.72
C GLU A 361 -13.77 -10.12 4.57
N LEU A 362 -14.89 -9.42 4.78
CA LEU A 362 -15.51 -8.65 3.70
C LEU A 362 -14.66 -7.46 3.21
N VAL A 363 -13.80 -6.94 4.09
CA VAL A 363 -12.96 -5.76 3.88
C VAL A 363 -11.53 -6.14 3.50
N SER A 364 -10.91 -7.06 4.24
CA SER A 364 -9.48 -7.39 4.14
C SER A 364 -9.19 -8.82 3.68
N SER A 365 -10.09 -9.44 2.92
CA SER A 365 -9.92 -10.80 2.40
C SER A 365 -8.70 -10.97 1.48
N TYR A 366 -8.11 -12.16 1.54
CA TYR A 366 -7.07 -12.65 0.63
C TYR A 366 -7.63 -13.15 -0.73
N GLY A 367 -8.53 -12.38 -1.35
CA GLY A 367 -9.11 -12.68 -2.67
C GLY A 367 -10.62 -12.45 -2.76
N ARG A 368 -11.10 -11.78 -3.82
CA ARG A 368 -12.54 -11.49 -3.94
C ARG A 368 -13.40 -12.72 -4.20
N ARG A 369 -12.85 -13.76 -4.84
CA ARG A 369 -13.52 -15.06 -5.00
C ARG A 369 -13.84 -15.69 -3.64
N LYS A 370 -12.93 -15.58 -2.66
CA LYS A 370 -13.15 -16.03 -1.29
C LYS A 370 -14.33 -15.30 -0.63
N VAL A 371 -14.46 -13.98 -0.85
CA VAL A 371 -15.64 -13.23 -0.36
C VAL A 371 -16.94 -13.66 -1.04
N THR A 372 -16.90 -13.94 -2.35
CA THR A 372 -18.06 -14.50 -3.06
C THR A 372 -18.49 -15.83 -2.44
N PHE A 373 -17.54 -16.73 -2.20
CA PHE A 373 -17.84 -18.03 -1.57
C PHE A 373 -18.37 -17.90 -0.15
N LEU A 374 -17.87 -16.94 0.66
CA LEU A 374 -18.45 -16.67 1.98
C LEU A 374 -19.93 -16.26 1.86
N ARG A 375 -20.25 -15.34 0.94
CA ARG A 375 -21.63 -14.89 0.73
C ARG A 375 -22.52 -16.03 0.23
N GLU A 376 -21.99 -16.91 -0.61
CA GLU A 376 -22.69 -18.11 -1.06
C GLU A 376 -22.92 -19.09 0.10
N ALA A 377 -21.94 -19.27 1.00
CA ALA A 377 -22.10 -20.10 2.19
C ALA A 377 -23.23 -19.59 3.10
N VAL A 378 -23.25 -18.29 3.39
CA VAL A 378 -24.34 -17.66 4.15
C VAL A 378 -25.69 -17.87 3.47
N LYS A 379 -25.76 -17.71 2.14
CA LYS A 379 -27.00 -17.98 1.37
C LYS A 379 -27.44 -19.45 1.43
N ARG A 380 -26.50 -20.40 1.53
CA ARG A 380 -26.80 -21.83 1.73
C ARG A 380 -27.25 -22.14 3.17
N GLY A 381 -27.17 -21.19 4.09
CA GLY A 381 -27.55 -21.36 5.49
C GLY A 381 -26.37 -21.60 6.43
N ALA A 382 -25.13 -21.39 5.99
CA ALA A 382 -23.98 -21.48 6.89
C ALA A 382 -24.08 -20.44 8.01
N LYS A 383 -23.92 -20.90 9.26
CA LYS A 383 -23.87 -20.02 10.42
C LYS A 383 -22.49 -19.37 10.53
N VAL A 384 -22.47 -18.06 10.71
CA VAL A 384 -21.27 -17.25 10.86
C VAL A 384 -21.31 -16.60 12.24
N VAL A 385 -20.26 -16.82 13.02
CA VAL A 385 -20.01 -16.20 14.31
C VAL A 385 -18.77 -15.32 14.20
N VAL A 386 -18.86 -14.07 14.64
CA VAL A 386 -17.73 -13.14 14.63
C VAL A 386 -17.35 -12.79 16.06
N ILE A 387 -16.14 -13.13 16.45
CA ILE A 387 -15.54 -12.78 17.74
C ILE A 387 -14.59 -11.60 17.47
N ASP A 388 -15.03 -10.40 17.85
CA ASP A 388 -14.34 -9.14 17.60
C ASP A 388 -14.80 -8.08 18.62
N THR A 389 -13.98 -7.09 18.91
CA THR A 389 -14.36 -5.96 19.78
C THR A 389 -15.22 -4.92 19.04
N ARG A 390 -15.17 -4.95 17.70
CA ARG A 390 -15.93 -4.09 16.80
C ARG A 390 -16.98 -4.91 16.06
N TYR A 391 -18.18 -4.37 15.93
CA TYR A 391 -19.20 -4.87 15.00
C TYR A 391 -18.77 -4.52 13.57
N SER A 392 -17.92 -5.38 13.01
CA SER A 392 -17.31 -5.22 11.70
C SER A 392 -18.28 -5.50 10.55
N ASP A 393 -17.86 -5.21 9.32
CA ASP A 393 -18.62 -5.50 8.11
C ASP A 393 -18.94 -7.01 8.00
N THR A 394 -17.99 -7.87 8.36
CA THR A 394 -18.24 -9.32 8.47
C THR A 394 -19.23 -9.63 9.59
N ALA A 395 -19.20 -8.93 10.72
CA ALA A 395 -20.19 -9.08 11.80
C ALA A 395 -21.60 -8.66 11.37
N GLU A 396 -21.72 -7.67 10.48
CA GLU A 396 -22.99 -7.25 9.89
C GLU A 396 -23.60 -8.29 8.94
N LEU A 397 -22.76 -9.11 8.31
CA LEU A 397 -23.20 -10.30 7.55
C LEU A 397 -23.51 -11.50 8.45
N ALA A 398 -22.92 -11.55 9.65
CA ALA A 398 -22.95 -12.71 10.53
C ALA A 398 -24.28 -12.87 11.26
N GLN A 399 -24.56 -14.09 11.72
CA GLN A 399 -25.71 -14.36 12.58
C GLN A 399 -25.47 -13.86 14.01
N GLU A 400 -24.22 -13.93 14.48
CA GLU A 400 -23.85 -13.54 15.82
C GLU A 400 -22.53 -12.76 15.85
N TRP A 401 -22.52 -11.68 16.63
CA TRP A 401 -21.31 -10.95 17.02
C TRP A 401 -21.09 -11.12 18.51
N ILE A 402 -19.91 -11.61 18.88
CA ILE A 402 -19.51 -11.85 20.26
C ILE A 402 -18.43 -10.81 20.64
N PRO A 403 -18.81 -9.76 21.40
CA PRO A 403 -17.84 -8.79 21.90
C PRO A 403 -16.99 -9.42 23.00
N ILE A 404 -15.69 -9.49 22.76
CA ILE A 404 -14.71 -10.08 23.69
C ILE A 404 -13.81 -9.00 24.27
N LYS A 405 -13.44 -9.10 25.55
CA LYS A 405 -12.44 -8.19 26.14
C LYS A 405 -11.10 -8.31 25.38
N PRO A 406 -10.50 -7.20 24.90
CA PRO A 406 -9.27 -7.26 24.11
C PRO A 406 -8.15 -8.04 24.84
N GLY A 407 -7.45 -8.94 24.12
CA GLY A 407 -6.29 -9.67 24.63
C GLY A 407 -6.63 -10.84 25.57
N THR A 408 -7.88 -11.30 25.56
CA THR A 408 -8.37 -12.42 26.38
C THR A 408 -8.86 -13.62 25.55
N ASP A 409 -8.66 -13.54 24.24
CA ASP A 409 -9.12 -14.48 23.23
C ASP A 409 -8.67 -15.93 23.49
N ALA A 410 -7.43 -16.12 23.93
CA ALA A 410 -6.91 -17.45 24.26
C ALA A 410 -7.71 -18.15 25.38
N ALA A 411 -8.23 -17.39 26.36
CA ALA A 411 -9.04 -17.96 27.44
C ALA A 411 -10.36 -18.52 26.90
N MET A 412 -11.05 -17.78 26.03
CA MET A 412 -12.26 -18.28 25.38
C MET A 412 -11.97 -19.51 24.50
N ALA A 413 -10.90 -19.49 23.71
CA ALA A 413 -10.53 -20.62 22.85
C ALA A 413 -10.21 -21.89 23.65
N LEU A 414 -9.47 -21.77 24.76
CA LEU A 414 -9.19 -22.90 25.66
C LEU A 414 -10.44 -23.42 26.35
N ALA A 415 -11.41 -22.55 26.67
CA ALA A 415 -12.68 -22.98 27.22
C ALA A 415 -13.59 -23.69 26.21
N MET A 416 -13.56 -23.28 24.95
CA MET A 416 -14.19 -24.05 23.88
C MET A 416 -13.54 -25.44 23.76
N ALA A 417 -12.20 -25.50 23.78
CA ALA A 417 -11.48 -26.78 23.76
C ALA A 417 -11.86 -27.68 24.96
N TYR A 418 -12.03 -27.10 26.16
CA TYR A 418 -12.48 -27.82 27.34
C TYR A 418 -13.84 -28.49 27.13
N VAL A 419 -14.81 -27.76 26.58
CA VAL A 419 -16.15 -28.30 26.31
C VAL A 419 -16.08 -29.45 25.29
N ILE A 420 -15.30 -29.28 24.22
CA ILE A 420 -15.10 -30.32 23.20
C ILE A 420 -14.47 -31.58 23.80
N LEU A 421 -13.40 -31.42 24.59
CA LEU A 421 -12.65 -32.53 25.19
C LEU A 421 -13.45 -33.26 26.28
N LYS A 422 -14.12 -32.51 27.15
CA LYS A 422 -14.93 -33.07 28.25
C LYS A 422 -16.10 -33.91 27.72
N ASN A 423 -16.68 -33.51 26.59
CA ASN A 423 -17.79 -34.22 25.95
C ASN A 423 -17.34 -35.21 24.87
N ASP A 424 -16.03 -35.40 24.68
CA ASP A 424 -15.46 -36.36 23.71
C ASP A 424 -15.93 -36.11 22.26
N LEU A 425 -16.06 -34.83 21.87
CA LEU A 425 -16.60 -34.37 20.58
C LEU A 425 -15.52 -34.08 19.51
N TYR A 426 -14.27 -34.43 19.77
CA TYR A 426 -13.17 -34.21 18.82
C TYR A 426 -13.07 -35.34 17.78
N ASP A 427 -12.46 -35.07 16.62
CA ASP A 427 -12.20 -36.08 15.58
C ASP A 427 -11.07 -37.01 16.06
N LYS A 428 -11.47 -38.19 16.56
CA LYS A 428 -10.53 -39.19 17.08
C LYS A 428 -9.58 -39.73 16.03
N GLU A 429 -10.06 -39.96 14.79
CA GLU A 429 -9.21 -40.48 13.71
C GLU A 429 -8.13 -39.45 13.35
N PHE A 430 -8.52 -38.19 13.22
CA PHE A 430 -7.58 -37.11 12.93
C PHE A 430 -6.57 -36.94 14.06
N VAL A 431 -7.04 -36.85 15.30
CA VAL A 431 -6.19 -36.67 16.47
C VAL A 431 -5.16 -37.80 16.60
N GLU A 432 -5.58 -39.05 16.51
CA GLU A 432 -4.70 -40.20 16.64
C GLU A 432 -3.64 -40.26 15.51
N ASN A 433 -4.07 -40.08 14.26
CA ASN A 433 -3.21 -40.33 13.11
C ASN A 433 -2.41 -39.10 12.67
N TRP A 434 -2.94 -37.89 12.86
CA TRP A 434 -2.45 -36.67 12.23
C TRP A 434 -2.07 -35.55 13.20
N THR A 435 -1.99 -35.84 14.50
CA THR A 435 -1.51 -34.89 15.50
C THR A 435 -0.34 -35.40 16.35
N TYR A 436 0.32 -34.48 17.04
CA TYR A 436 1.39 -34.73 18.01
C TYR A 436 1.18 -33.85 19.25
N GLY A 437 1.38 -34.42 20.44
CA GLY A 437 1.25 -33.72 21.72
C GLY A 437 -0.19 -33.53 22.21
N PHE A 438 -1.14 -34.32 21.71
CA PHE A 438 -2.56 -34.21 22.07
C PHE A 438 -2.83 -34.50 23.55
N GLU A 439 -2.24 -35.56 24.11
CA GLU A 439 -2.48 -35.94 25.51
C GLU A 439 -2.01 -34.88 26.50
N GLU A 440 -0.85 -34.26 26.25
CA GLU A 440 -0.36 -33.15 27.06
C GLU A 440 -1.27 -31.92 26.96
N PHE A 441 -1.75 -31.60 25.75
CA PHE A 441 -2.72 -30.53 25.56
C PHE A 441 -4.04 -30.81 26.27
N LYS A 442 -4.56 -32.04 26.18
CA LYS A 442 -5.78 -32.47 26.87
C LYS A 442 -5.66 -32.30 28.38
N LYS A 443 -4.55 -32.75 28.97
CA LYS A 443 -4.24 -32.57 30.40
C LYS A 443 -4.22 -31.10 30.81
N ARG A 444 -3.57 -30.24 30.00
CA ARG A 444 -3.54 -28.78 30.23
C ARG A 444 -4.94 -28.18 30.25
N VAL A 445 -5.77 -28.53 29.27
CA VAL A 445 -7.12 -27.96 29.15
C VAL A 445 -8.04 -28.46 30.27
N LEU A 446 -7.96 -29.74 30.63
CA LEU A 446 -8.75 -30.34 31.71
C LEU A 446 -8.24 -29.95 33.12
N GLY A 447 -7.10 -29.26 33.22
CA GLY A 447 -6.53 -28.80 34.49
C GLY A 447 -5.74 -29.87 35.24
N GLU A 448 -5.39 -30.98 34.59
CA GLU A 448 -4.58 -32.05 35.18
C GLU A 448 -3.10 -31.67 35.29
N ASP A 449 -2.63 -30.71 34.48
CA ASP A 449 -1.25 -30.19 34.49
C ASP A 449 -1.06 -29.09 35.54
N ASP A 450 -1.94 -28.08 35.56
CA ASP A 450 -1.79 -26.87 36.38
C ASP A 450 -2.84 -26.71 37.48
N GLY A 451 -3.72 -27.69 37.68
CA GLY A 451 -4.79 -27.68 38.67
C GLY A 451 -5.98 -26.77 38.32
N VAL A 452 -5.99 -26.14 37.15
CA VAL A 452 -7.04 -25.18 36.75
C VAL A 452 -7.73 -25.68 35.48
N PRO A 453 -8.92 -26.31 35.60
CA PRO A 453 -9.69 -26.66 34.41
C PRO A 453 -10.09 -25.39 33.67
N LYS A 454 -9.90 -25.36 32.35
CA LYS A 454 -10.22 -24.19 31.52
C LYS A 454 -11.72 -24.17 31.21
N THR A 455 -12.58 -24.12 32.22
CA THR A 455 -14.05 -24.19 32.01
C THR A 455 -14.62 -22.91 31.38
N PRO A 456 -15.84 -22.95 30.83
CA PRO A 456 -16.54 -21.73 30.40
C PRO A 456 -16.65 -20.65 31.49
N GLU A 457 -16.90 -21.02 32.76
CA GLU A 457 -16.98 -20.08 33.89
C GLU A 457 -15.61 -19.49 34.25
N TRP A 458 -14.53 -20.23 34.02
CA TRP A 458 -13.17 -19.71 34.14
C TRP A 458 -12.93 -18.64 33.07
N ALA A 459 -13.28 -18.92 31.81
CA ALA A 459 -13.10 -17.97 30.71
C ALA A 459 -14.00 -16.73 30.85
N GLU A 460 -15.26 -16.88 31.28
CA GLU A 460 -16.19 -15.75 31.46
C GLU A 460 -15.62 -14.66 32.35
N LYS A 461 -14.98 -15.04 33.46
CA LYS A 461 -14.33 -14.10 34.40
C LYS A 461 -13.18 -13.32 33.76
N ILE A 462 -12.57 -13.87 32.71
CA ILE A 462 -11.40 -13.31 32.04
C ILE A 462 -11.83 -12.47 30.84
N CYS A 463 -12.62 -13.05 29.94
CA CYS A 463 -12.93 -12.48 28.64
C CYS A 463 -14.26 -11.70 28.58
N GLY A 464 -15.11 -11.85 29.60
CA GLY A 464 -16.41 -11.20 29.70
C GLY A 464 -17.50 -11.80 28.82
N VAL A 465 -17.21 -12.87 28.07
CA VAL A 465 -18.22 -13.60 27.29
C VAL A 465 -18.94 -14.58 28.24
N PRO A 466 -20.29 -14.58 28.29
CA PRO A 466 -21.03 -15.47 29.19
C PRO A 466 -20.67 -16.95 29.00
N ALA A 467 -20.49 -17.71 30.08
CA ALA A 467 -20.11 -19.13 30.03
C ALA A 467 -21.04 -19.96 29.12
N GLN A 468 -22.35 -19.74 29.23
CA GLN A 468 -23.36 -20.41 28.39
C GLN A 468 -23.18 -20.13 26.90
N THR A 469 -22.69 -18.92 26.54
CA THR A 469 -22.41 -18.57 25.14
C THR A 469 -21.16 -19.30 24.64
N ILE A 470 -20.10 -19.36 25.46
CA ILE A 470 -18.87 -20.10 25.14
C ILE A 470 -19.19 -21.59 24.95
N GLU A 471 -19.93 -22.19 25.88
CA GLU A 471 -20.33 -23.60 25.80
C GLU A 471 -21.17 -23.89 24.57
N ARG A 472 -22.19 -23.08 24.31
CA ARG A 472 -23.04 -23.23 23.13
C ARG A 472 -22.24 -23.16 21.83
N ILE A 473 -21.39 -22.14 21.66
CA ILE A 473 -20.58 -21.98 20.44
C ILE A 473 -19.63 -23.18 20.27
N ALA A 474 -19.05 -23.70 21.35
CA ALA A 474 -18.19 -24.88 21.30
C ALA A 474 -18.95 -26.14 20.85
N LEU A 475 -20.15 -26.38 21.39
CA LEU A 475 -21.00 -27.50 21.01
C LEU A 475 -21.49 -27.38 19.55
N GLU A 476 -21.95 -26.20 19.14
CA GLU A 476 -22.38 -25.94 17.76
C GLU A 476 -21.21 -26.14 16.77
N PHE A 477 -20.02 -25.63 17.10
CA PHE A 477 -18.82 -25.81 16.29
C PHE A 477 -18.41 -27.28 16.17
N ALA A 478 -18.44 -28.03 17.27
CA ALA A 478 -18.06 -29.44 17.31
C ALA A 478 -19.05 -30.40 16.62
N THR A 479 -20.31 -29.99 16.50
CA THR A 479 -21.39 -30.81 15.91
C THR A 479 -21.75 -30.40 14.48
N ALA A 480 -21.23 -29.28 13.99
CA ALA A 480 -21.34 -28.88 12.60
C ALA A 480 -20.64 -29.88 11.66
N LYS A 481 -21.12 -29.97 10.41
CA LYS A 481 -20.61 -30.95 9.44
C LYS A 481 -19.29 -30.51 8.81
N HIS A 482 -19.17 -29.22 8.49
CA HIS A 482 -18.01 -28.62 7.83
C HIS A 482 -17.60 -27.31 8.54
N PRO A 483 -17.22 -27.39 9.84
CA PRO A 483 -16.86 -26.23 10.63
C PRO A 483 -15.48 -25.67 10.26
N ALA A 484 -15.28 -24.38 10.46
CA ALA A 484 -13.96 -23.76 10.35
C ALA A 484 -13.79 -22.51 11.21
N ILE A 485 -12.56 -22.28 11.66
CA ILE A 485 -12.15 -21.04 12.33
C ILE A 485 -11.02 -20.38 11.55
N VAL A 486 -11.05 -19.06 11.45
CA VAL A 486 -9.93 -18.25 10.94
C VAL A 486 -9.55 -17.16 11.92
N VAL A 487 -8.23 -16.96 12.05
CA VAL A 487 -7.61 -15.90 12.84
C VAL A 487 -6.64 -15.09 11.97
N TRP A 488 -6.55 -13.78 12.22
CA TRP A 488 -5.69 -12.88 11.46
C TRP A 488 -5.18 -11.70 12.30
N ALA A 489 -4.82 -10.60 11.64
CA ALA A 489 -4.14 -9.44 12.22
C ALA A 489 -4.89 -8.74 13.37
N GLY A 490 -6.17 -9.03 13.63
CA GLY A 490 -6.85 -8.60 14.86
C GLY A 490 -6.16 -9.15 16.12
N ILE A 491 -5.64 -10.36 16.03
CA ILE A 491 -4.91 -11.03 17.12
C ILE A 491 -3.40 -10.80 16.99
N ALA A 492 -2.86 -10.81 15.78
CA ALA A 492 -1.41 -10.78 15.58
C ALA A 492 -0.70 -9.51 16.10
N GLN A 493 -1.44 -8.40 16.18
CA GLN A 493 -0.96 -7.07 16.60
C GLN A 493 -1.44 -6.70 18.01
N CYS A 494 -1.86 -7.70 18.80
CA CYS A 494 -2.21 -7.59 20.20
C CYS A 494 -1.14 -8.31 21.07
N PRO A 495 -1.08 -8.01 22.38
CA PRO A 495 -0.30 -8.82 23.32
C PRO A 495 -0.70 -10.29 23.22
N GLN A 496 0.25 -11.20 23.46
CA GLN A 496 0.03 -12.66 23.41
C GLN A 496 -0.48 -13.23 22.08
N GLY A 497 -0.25 -12.54 20.94
CA GLY A 497 -0.70 -13.03 19.63
C GLY A 497 -0.23 -14.45 19.30
N PHE A 498 0.93 -14.88 19.81
CA PHE A 498 1.47 -16.23 19.65
C PHE A 498 0.56 -17.31 20.28
N TYR A 499 0.39 -17.31 21.60
CA TYR A 499 -0.40 -18.32 22.29
C TYR A 499 -1.89 -18.26 21.96
N THR A 500 -2.41 -17.05 21.69
CA THR A 500 -3.78 -16.88 21.24
C THR A 500 -4.02 -17.60 19.92
N THR A 501 -3.11 -17.42 18.95
CA THR A 501 -3.20 -18.12 17.66
C THR A 501 -3.12 -19.63 17.86
N GLN A 502 -2.18 -20.13 18.67
CA GLN A 502 -2.07 -21.56 18.96
C GLN A 502 -3.36 -22.14 19.56
N SER A 503 -3.98 -21.41 20.49
CA SER A 503 -5.22 -21.84 21.16
C SER A 503 -6.41 -21.89 20.20
N ILE A 504 -6.50 -20.94 19.26
CA ILE A 504 -7.55 -20.92 18.24
C ILE A 504 -7.33 -22.04 17.21
N GLU A 505 -6.11 -22.21 16.70
CA GLU A 505 -5.80 -23.24 15.71
C GLU A 505 -5.91 -24.67 16.28
N ALA A 506 -5.74 -24.83 17.59
CA ALA A 506 -6.00 -26.09 18.27
C ALA A 506 -7.47 -26.53 18.14
N LEU A 507 -8.43 -25.61 18.05
CA LEU A 507 -9.84 -25.95 17.80
C LEU A 507 -10.05 -26.54 16.40
N ASN A 508 -9.39 -25.97 15.39
CA ASN A 508 -9.40 -26.53 14.03
C ASN A 508 -8.77 -27.94 14.02
N ALA A 509 -7.70 -28.16 14.78
CA ALA A 509 -7.03 -29.45 14.91
C ALA A 509 -7.87 -30.50 15.65
N LEU A 510 -8.55 -30.13 16.73
CA LEU A 510 -9.43 -31.02 17.49
C LEU A 510 -10.52 -31.60 16.58
N LEU A 511 -11.04 -30.82 15.64
CA LEU A 511 -12.10 -31.26 14.73
C LEU A 511 -11.58 -31.73 13.36
N GLY A 512 -10.27 -31.89 13.16
CA GLY A 512 -9.71 -32.38 11.90
C GLY A 512 -10.04 -31.53 10.66
N THR A 513 -10.26 -30.22 10.85
CA THR A 513 -10.77 -29.33 9.79
C THR A 513 -9.69 -28.89 8.78
N PHE A 514 -8.41 -29.06 9.11
CA PHE A 514 -7.32 -28.70 8.19
C PHE A 514 -7.37 -29.53 6.92
N ASP A 515 -7.41 -28.84 5.78
CA ASP A 515 -7.57 -29.43 4.46
C ASP A 515 -8.88 -30.19 4.22
N ALA A 516 -9.87 -30.07 5.11
CA ALA A 516 -11.18 -30.69 4.98
C ALA A 516 -12.19 -29.77 4.24
N PRO A 517 -13.31 -30.31 3.72
CA PRO A 517 -14.40 -29.50 3.18
C PRO A 517 -14.85 -28.44 4.18
N GLY A 518 -14.93 -27.20 3.73
CA GLY A 518 -15.33 -26.06 4.56
C GLY A 518 -14.24 -25.52 5.48
N GLY A 519 -13.12 -26.24 5.63
CA GLY A 519 -12.03 -25.95 6.56
C GLY A 519 -10.91 -25.05 6.00
N PRO A 520 -9.87 -24.79 6.82
CA PRO A 520 -8.68 -24.09 6.35
C PRO A 520 -7.90 -24.94 5.34
N SER A 521 -7.83 -24.46 4.09
CA SER A 521 -7.13 -25.14 3.00
C SER A 521 -5.62 -25.08 3.20
N LEU A 522 -4.95 -26.22 3.02
CA LEU A 522 -3.50 -26.28 3.06
C LEU A 522 -2.92 -25.99 1.66
N PRO A 523 -2.03 -25.00 1.51
CA PRO A 523 -1.42 -24.64 0.25
C PRO A 523 -0.60 -25.74 -0.40
N PHE A 524 -0.58 -25.72 -1.73
CA PHE A 524 0.26 -26.58 -2.55
C PHE A 524 0.62 -25.89 -3.87
N LYS A 525 1.39 -24.80 -3.80
CA LYS A 525 1.82 -24.10 -5.03
C LYS A 525 3.09 -24.70 -5.63
N ARG A 526 3.16 -24.75 -6.96
CA ARG A 526 4.37 -25.16 -7.69
C ARG A 526 5.49 -24.16 -7.49
N LYS A 527 6.71 -24.65 -7.24
CA LYS A 527 7.92 -23.80 -7.22
C LYS A 527 8.36 -23.53 -8.66
N LEU A 528 8.43 -22.27 -9.04
CA LEU A 528 9.13 -21.86 -10.27
C LEU A 528 10.64 -21.78 -10.04
N LYS A 529 11.40 -21.92 -11.12
CA LYS A 529 12.84 -21.68 -11.08
C LYS A 529 13.12 -20.22 -10.77
N LYS A 530 14.30 -19.95 -10.22
CA LYS A 530 14.78 -18.57 -10.09
C LYS A 530 15.05 -18.00 -11.50
N PRO A 531 14.90 -16.69 -11.70
CA PRO A 531 14.97 -16.09 -13.04
C PRO A 531 16.40 -15.97 -13.61
N TRP A 532 17.42 -16.43 -12.89
CA TRP A 532 18.85 -16.24 -13.23
C TRP A 532 19.33 -17.04 -14.44
N THR A 533 20.30 -16.48 -15.15
CA THR A 533 21.11 -17.20 -16.16
C THR A 533 22.01 -18.26 -15.49
N GLU A 534 22.83 -18.95 -16.30
CA GLU A 534 23.81 -19.93 -15.81
C GLU A 534 24.80 -19.35 -14.79
N LYS A 535 25.08 -18.04 -14.85
CA LYS A 535 25.93 -17.33 -13.88
C LYS A 535 25.33 -17.26 -12.46
N GLY A 536 24.01 -17.39 -12.34
CA GLY A 536 23.31 -17.33 -11.06
C GLY A 536 23.12 -15.90 -10.53
N ALA A 537 22.78 -15.81 -9.24
CA ALA A 537 22.63 -14.55 -8.51
C ALA A 537 23.99 -14.02 -8.05
N PRO A 538 24.15 -12.71 -7.81
CA PRO A 538 25.34 -12.17 -7.17
C PRO A 538 25.59 -12.82 -5.79
N PRO A 539 26.86 -13.04 -5.38
CA PRO A 539 27.19 -13.62 -4.08
C PRO A 539 26.63 -12.80 -2.92
N ALA A 540 25.86 -13.44 -2.04
CA ALA A 540 25.31 -12.80 -0.85
C ALA A 540 26.36 -12.73 0.27
N LYS A 541 26.45 -11.60 0.98
CA LYS A 541 27.23 -11.47 2.20
C LYS A 541 26.50 -12.06 3.41
N LYS A 542 27.24 -12.40 4.46
CA LYS A 542 26.67 -12.78 5.75
C LYS A 542 26.13 -11.53 6.43
N ILE A 543 24.84 -11.51 6.72
CA ILE A 543 24.12 -10.35 7.24
C ILE A 543 23.69 -10.62 8.69
N PRO A 544 23.98 -9.72 9.63
CA PRO A 544 23.56 -9.88 11.01
C PRO A 544 22.03 -9.76 11.13
N LYS A 545 21.47 -10.44 12.13
CA LYS A 545 20.06 -10.32 12.52
C LYS A 545 20.01 -9.51 13.81
N PRO A 546 19.52 -8.27 13.79
CA PRO A 546 19.74 -7.33 14.90
C PRO A 546 18.94 -7.69 16.15
N ASN A 547 17.78 -8.33 16.03
CA ASN A 547 16.90 -8.62 17.17
C ASN A 547 16.69 -10.12 17.36
N LYS A 548 16.67 -10.54 18.64
CA LYS A 548 16.45 -11.92 19.08
C LYS A 548 15.22 -11.97 19.99
N PHE A 549 14.28 -12.84 19.67
CA PHE A 549 13.04 -13.11 20.41
C PHE A 549 12.98 -14.59 20.79
N LYS A 550 11.99 -14.98 21.61
CA LYS A 550 11.84 -16.36 22.07
C LYS A 550 11.74 -17.35 20.89
N MET A 551 10.88 -17.06 19.91
CA MET A 551 10.65 -17.94 18.74
C MET A 551 11.34 -17.47 17.46
N TRP A 552 11.66 -16.18 17.34
CA TRP A 552 12.18 -15.60 16.10
C TRP A 552 13.50 -14.84 16.25
N THR A 553 14.26 -14.75 15.17
CA THR A 553 15.46 -13.89 15.09
C THR A 553 15.48 -13.21 13.73
N GLY A 554 15.59 -11.89 13.73
CA GLY A 554 15.50 -11.05 12.53
C GLY A 554 15.52 -9.57 12.89
N TRP A 555 15.10 -8.71 11.97
CA TRP A 555 14.92 -7.29 12.24
C TRP A 555 13.43 -6.98 12.47
N ALA A 556 13.08 -6.60 13.69
CA ALA A 556 11.75 -6.20 14.11
C ALA A 556 11.59 -4.67 13.99
N PRO A 557 10.76 -4.17 13.05
CA PRO A 557 10.62 -2.73 12.84
C PRO A 557 10.09 -1.96 14.04
N GLY A 558 9.36 -2.63 14.95
CA GLY A 558 8.86 -2.01 16.18
C GLY A 558 9.97 -1.56 17.14
N LEU A 559 11.20 -2.06 16.98
CA LEU A 559 12.38 -1.67 17.78
C LEU A 559 13.29 -0.67 17.06
N PHE A 560 12.89 -0.14 15.90
CA PHE A 560 13.77 0.70 15.07
C PHE A 560 14.37 1.90 15.81
N ALA A 561 13.58 2.62 16.62
CA ALA A 561 14.10 3.78 17.32
C ALA A 561 15.19 3.40 18.35
N GLN A 562 15.00 2.28 19.06
CA GLN A 562 16.02 1.68 19.91
C GLN A 562 17.24 1.18 19.11
N ASP A 563 17.03 0.56 17.96
CA ASP A 563 18.11 0.08 17.10
C ASP A 563 19.00 1.24 16.61
N VAL A 564 18.42 2.38 16.25
CA VAL A 564 19.17 3.61 15.90
C VAL A 564 19.93 4.16 17.11
N GLU A 565 19.28 4.26 18.27
CA GLU A 565 19.92 4.75 19.50
C GLU A 565 21.13 3.88 19.90
N ASN A 566 21.01 2.56 19.73
CA ASN A 566 22.08 1.61 20.01
C ASN A 566 23.16 1.54 18.90
N GLY A 567 23.05 2.38 17.86
CA GLY A 567 23.98 2.41 16.73
C GLY A 567 23.93 1.15 15.85
N VAL A 568 22.85 0.36 15.89
CA VAL A 568 22.64 -0.78 14.99
C VAL A 568 22.47 -0.29 13.56
N PHE A 569 21.71 0.79 13.38
CA PHE A 569 21.51 1.44 12.09
C PHE A 569 22.01 2.87 12.11
N GLU A 570 22.72 3.24 11.05
CA GLU A 570 23.19 4.60 10.79
C GLU A 570 22.59 5.16 9.49
N ALA A 571 21.96 4.33 8.67
CA ALA A 571 21.22 4.77 7.48
C ALA A 571 20.03 3.84 7.19
N LEU A 572 19.07 4.34 6.41
CA LEU A 572 17.90 3.59 5.97
C LEU A 572 17.71 3.69 4.46
N PHE A 573 17.60 2.55 3.81
CA PHE A 573 17.14 2.42 2.44
C PHE A 573 15.71 1.88 2.47
N CYS A 574 14.74 2.73 2.12
CA CYS A 574 13.32 2.41 2.11
C CYS A 574 12.81 2.14 0.69
N TYR A 575 12.17 1.01 0.48
CA TYR A 575 11.55 0.66 -0.79
C TYR A 575 10.13 0.14 -0.58
N PHE A 576 9.16 0.84 -1.19
CA PHE A 576 7.73 0.51 -1.14
C PHE A 576 7.17 0.42 0.29
N GLY A 577 7.43 1.42 1.14
CA GLY A 577 6.95 1.42 2.52
C GLY A 577 7.05 2.78 3.18
N ASP A 578 6.29 2.98 4.25
CA ASP A 578 6.31 4.20 5.03
C ASP A 578 6.47 3.89 6.53
N PRO A 579 7.71 3.84 7.07
CA PRO A 579 7.96 3.54 8.47
C PRO A 579 7.30 4.54 9.44
N VAL A 580 7.12 5.80 9.04
CA VAL A 580 6.48 6.84 9.85
C VAL A 580 5.04 6.44 10.18
N LEU A 581 4.32 5.92 9.18
CA LEU A 581 2.91 5.52 9.33
C LEU A 581 2.74 4.08 9.84
N SER A 582 3.72 3.19 9.64
CA SER A 582 3.47 1.74 9.75
C SER A 582 4.21 0.99 10.87
N TRP A 583 5.27 1.53 11.46
CA TRP A 583 6.13 0.78 12.39
C TRP A 583 5.63 0.72 13.83
N SER A 584 5.87 1.79 14.59
CA SER A 584 5.52 1.95 15.99
C SER A 584 5.13 3.41 16.21
N ASN A 585 5.41 3.98 17.39
CA ASN A 585 5.18 5.38 17.70
C ASN A 585 5.76 6.30 16.62
N GLU A 586 4.89 7.09 15.97
CA GLU A 586 5.26 8.00 14.88
C GLU A 586 6.39 8.94 15.29
N ASP A 587 6.21 9.65 16.41
CA ASP A 587 7.16 10.68 16.86
C ASP A 587 8.53 10.05 17.17
N ALA A 588 8.55 8.89 17.85
CA ALA A 588 9.79 8.17 18.13
C ALA A 588 10.51 7.69 16.86
N VAL A 589 9.76 7.23 15.85
CA VAL A 589 10.34 6.83 14.56
C VAL A 589 10.89 8.06 13.82
N VAL A 590 10.17 9.17 13.81
CA VAL A 590 10.62 10.42 13.17
C VAL A 590 11.91 10.93 13.83
N GLU A 591 11.99 10.94 15.16
CA GLU A 591 13.21 11.35 15.86
C GLU A 591 14.39 10.39 15.60
N ALA A 592 14.14 9.10 15.47
CA ALA A 592 15.17 8.14 15.07
C ALA A 592 15.65 8.37 13.62
N LEU A 593 14.73 8.63 12.69
CA LEU A 593 15.07 8.92 11.29
C LEU A 593 15.95 10.16 11.16
N LYS A 594 15.69 11.22 11.94
CA LYS A 594 16.51 12.45 11.96
C LYS A 594 17.96 12.24 12.40
N LYS A 595 18.26 11.15 13.11
CA LYS A 595 19.62 10.80 13.59
C LYS A 595 20.43 10.03 12.55
N LEU A 596 19.80 9.52 11.48
CA LEU A 596 20.50 8.77 10.45
C LEU A 596 21.42 9.67 9.62
N LYS A 597 22.52 9.10 9.13
CA LYS A 597 23.48 9.75 8.23
C LYS A 597 22.89 9.99 6.84
N PHE A 598 22.06 9.06 6.37
CA PHE A 598 21.26 9.26 5.17
C PHE A 598 20.01 8.36 5.13
N ILE A 599 19.04 8.80 4.33
CA ILE A 599 17.82 8.07 3.99
C ILE A 599 17.62 8.13 2.47
N VAL A 600 17.38 6.97 1.86
CA VAL A 600 17.00 6.85 0.45
C VAL A 600 15.62 6.22 0.37
N THR A 601 14.73 6.80 -0.44
CA THR A 601 13.39 6.24 -0.68
C THR A 601 13.15 5.96 -2.16
N ILE A 602 12.67 4.75 -2.47
CA ILE A 602 12.08 4.39 -3.77
C ILE A 602 10.58 4.22 -3.57
N ASP A 603 9.79 5.09 -4.20
CA ASP A 603 8.33 5.13 -4.11
C ASP A 603 7.73 5.78 -5.37
N ALA A 604 6.45 5.54 -5.64
CA ALA A 604 5.70 6.23 -6.70
C ALA A 604 5.16 7.60 -6.22
N PHE A 605 5.12 7.84 -4.90
CA PHE A 605 4.56 9.03 -4.28
C PHE A 605 5.48 9.62 -3.23
N MET A 606 5.28 10.91 -2.90
CA MET A 606 5.98 11.57 -1.81
C MET A 606 5.39 11.15 -0.45
N SER A 607 5.70 9.93 -0.01
CA SER A 607 5.32 9.38 1.31
C SER A 607 6.01 10.12 2.46
N ASN A 608 5.61 9.89 3.72
CA ASN A 608 6.15 10.64 4.86
C ASN A 608 7.65 10.38 5.04
N ILE A 609 8.11 9.14 4.80
CA ILE A 609 9.54 8.82 4.74
C ILE A 609 10.27 9.50 3.57
N ALA A 610 9.62 9.66 2.42
CA ALA A 610 10.21 10.35 1.27
C ALA A 610 10.47 11.83 1.60
N VAL A 611 9.56 12.50 2.33
CA VAL A 611 9.76 13.89 2.81
C VAL A 611 11.01 14.01 3.70
N LEU A 612 11.34 12.97 4.46
CA LEU A 612 12.52 12.92 5.33
C LEU A 612 13.80 12.47 4.61
N SER A 613 13.71 12.01 3.35
CA SER A 613 14.83 11.40 2.63
C SER A 613 15.82 12.41 2.04
N ASP A 614 17.07 12.00 1.87
CA ASP A 614 18.11 12.74 1.15
C ASP A 614 17.99 12.56 -0.37
N VAL A 615 17.58 11.35 -0.79
CA VAL A 615 17.34 11.03 -2.20
C VAL A 615 16.01 10.28 -2.34
N VAL A 616 15.17 10.74 -3.26
CA VAL A 616 13.90 10.10 -3.62
C VAL A 616 13.94 9.69 -5.09
N LEU A 617 13.67 8.42 -5.37
CA LEU A 617 13.71 7.83 -6.71
C LEU A 617 12.28 7.41 -7.13
N PRO A 618 11.73 7.98 -8.22
CA PRO A 618 10.36 7.69 -8.65
C PRO A 618 10.24 6.31 -9.29
N GLU A 619 9.44 5.44 -8.67
CA GLU A 619 9.11 4.12 -9.23
C GLU A 619 7.87 4.17 -10.13
N ALA A 620 7.88 3.36 -11.19
CA ALA A 620 6.68 3.01 -11.94
C ALA A 620 5.69 2.22 -11.07
N THR A 621 4.38 2.46 -11.22
CA THR A 621 3.31 1.72 -10.56
C THR A 621 3.14 0.31 -11.13
N PHE A 622 2.34 -0.53 -10.46
CA PHE A 622 2.19 -1.92 -10.86
C PHE A 622 1.56 -2.13 -12.26
N LEU A 623 0.76 -1.18 -12.76
CA LEU A 623 0.19 -1.25 -14.12
C LEU A 623 1.20 -0.89 -15.21
N GLU A 624 2.41 -0.48 -14.83
CA GLU A 624 3.52 -0.10 -15.71
C GLU A 624 4.67 -1.13 -15.68
N GLN A 625 4.47 -2.28 -15.02
CA GLN A 625 5.51 -3.30 -14.80
C GLN A 625 4.99 -4.74 -14.98
N ASP A 626 5.86 -5.62 -15.47
CA ASP A 626 5.59 -7.05 -15.59
C ASP A 626 6.08 -7.86 -14.35
N GLU A 627 5.33 -8.89 -13.95
CA GLU A 627 5.73 -9.85 -12.91
C GLU A 627 5.12 -11.24 -13.19
N VAL A 628 5.95 -12.30 -13.18
CA VAL A 628 5.48 -13.69 -13.10
C VAL A 628 5.59 -14.21 -11.68
N ARG A 629 4.52 -14.84 -11.19
CA ARG A 629 4.48 -15.32 -9.82
C ARG A 629 3.72 -16.64 -9.67
N PRO A 630 4.30 -17.64 -8.97
CA PRO A 630 3.52 -18.77 -8.48
C PRO A 630 2.70 -18.36 -7.26
N ASP A 631 1.41 -18.63 -7.33
CA ASP A 631 0.43 -18.23 -6.34
C ASP A 631 -0.60 -19.35 -6.08
N TRP A 632 -1.47 -19.13 -5.10
CA TRP A 632 -2.49 -20.09 -4.70
C TRP A 632 -3.62 -19.41 -3.94
N LEU A 633 -4.77 -20.09 -3.88
CA LEU A 633 -5.83 -19.86 -2.89
C LEU A 633 -6.44 -21.21 -2.49
N PHE A 634 -7.14 -21.86 -3.42
CA PHE A 634 -7.58 -23.26 -3.30
C PHE A 634 -6.97 -24.07 -4.43
N ASP A 635 -7.03 -23.50 -5.64
CA ASP A 635 -6.22 -23.93 -6.78
C ASP A 635 -4.79 -23.37 -6.65
N ALA A 636 -3.81 -24.10 -7.16
CA ALA A 636 -2.46 -23.60 -7.41
C ALA A 636 -2.37 -23.07 -8.84
N PHE A 637 -1.69 -21.94 -9.02
CA PHE A 637 -1.63 -21.29 -10.32
C PHE A 637 -0.38 -20.42 -10.48
N ILE A 638 -0.12 -20.05 -11.73
CA ILE A 638 0.86 -19.02 -12.09
C ILE A 638 0.09 -17.81 -12.58
N ALA A 639 0.42 -16.65 -12.04
CA ALA A 639 -0.11 -15.37 -12.44
C ALA A 639 0.95 -14.60 -13.23
N LEU A 640 0.48 -13.86 -14.24
CA LEU A 640 1.23 -12.80 -14.89
C LEU A 640 0.54 -11.48 -14.63
N ARG A 641 1.25 -10.58 -13.97
CA ARG A 641 0.97 -9.16 -14.08
C ARG A 641 1.63 -8.67 -15.34
N GLN A 642 0.81 -8.14 -16.24
CA GLN A 642 1.29 -7.51 -17.47
C GLN A 642 1.38 -6.00 -17.27
N LYS A 643 2.45 -5.41 -17.82
CA LYS A 643 2.53 -3.99 -18.11
C LYS A 643 1.39 -3.62 -19.05
N VAL A 644 0.56 -2.67 -18.63
CA VAL A 644 -0.62 -2.19 -19.35
C VAL A 644 -0.32 -0.92 -20.13
N VAL A 645 0.47 -0.01 -19.54
CA VAL A 645 0.93 1.24 -20.15
C VAL A 645 2.42 1.46 -19.85
N ASP A 646 3.06 2.35 -20.60
CA ASP A 646 4.44 2.77 -20.32
C ASP A 646 4.54 3.55 -19.00
N PRO A 647 5.67 3.46 -18.28
CA PRO A 647 5.93 4.31 -17.12
C PRO A 647 5.72 5.79 -17.42
N MET A 648 4.90 6.47 -16.65
CA MET A 648 4.68 7.92 -16.80
C MET A 648 5.88 8.74 -16.34
N TYR A 649 6.02 9.93 -16.94
CA TYR A 649 7.06 10.90 -16.63
C TYR A 649 8.45 10.30 -16.81
N ASN A 650 9.39 10.61 -15.91
CA ASN A 650 10.69 9.98 -15.85
C ASN A 650 10.77 8.89 -14.77
N SER A 651 9.64 8.24 -14.42
CA SER A 651 9.66 7.10 -13.49
C SER A 651 10.28 5.86 -14.15
N LYS A 652 10.86 4.97 -13.34
CA LYS A 652 11.49 3.73 -13.83
C LYS A 652 10.97 2.53 -13.04
N PRO A 653 10.89 1.34 -13.66
CA PRO A 653 10.48 0.15 -12.94
C PRO A 653 11.53 -0.24 -11.88
N GLY A 654 11.08 -0.81 -10.75
CA GLY A 654 11.97 -1.12 -9.62
C GLY A 654 13.15 -2.01 -10.02
N TRP A 655 12.95 -3.02 -10.88
CA TRP A 655 14.06 -3.85 -11.36
C TRP A 655 15.16 -3.05 -12.06
N TRP A 656 14.81 -2.00 -12.81
CA TRP A 656 15.80 -1.18 -13.52
C TRP A 656 16.62 -0.36 -12.53
N ILE A 657 15.97 0.24 -11.53
CA ILE A 657 16.63 1.04 -10.49
C ILE A 657 17.67 0.18 -9.76
N PHE A 658 17.31 -1.03 -9.34
CA PHE A 658 18.22 -1.92 -8.62
C PHE A 658 19.35 -2.47 -9.52
N ILE A 659 19.12 -2.73 -10.80
CA ILE A 659 20.20 -3.12 -11.75
C ILE A 659 21.20 -1.96 -11.93
N GLN A 660 20.72 -0.72 -12.07
CA GLN A 660 21.59 0.45 -12.18
C GLN A 660 22.42 0.71 -10.93
N LEU A 661 21.85 0.44 -9.75
CA LEU A 661 22.60 0.44 -8.49
C LEU A 661 23.62 -0.71 -8.44
N ALA A 662 23.26 -1.91 -8.91
CA ALA A 662 24.17 -3.05 -8.97
C ALA A 662 25.39 -2.75 -9.86
N ASP A 663 25.21 -2.12 -11.02
CA ASP A 663 26.29 -1.65 -11.89
C ASP A 663 27.26 -0.75 -11.11
N ARG A 664 26.75 0.26 -10.41
CA ARG A 664 27.54 1.21 -9.62
C ARG A 664 28.22 0.59 -8.40
N LEU A 665 27.63 -0.45 -7.82
CA LEU A 665 28.16 -1.20 -6.68
C LEU A 665 29.12 -2.33 -7.08
N GLY A 666 29.33 -2.58 -8.38
CA GLY A 666 30.28 -3.57 -8.89
C GLY A 666 29.71 -4.98 -9.08
N PHE A 667 28.39 -5.14 -9.10
CA PHE A 667 27.69 -6.42 -9.30
C PHE A 667 26.82 -6.46 -10.57
N GLY A 668 26.98 -5.48 -11.46
CA GLY A 668 26.23 -5.36 -12.71
C GLY A 668 26.29 -6.56 -13.63
N GLU A 669 27.42 -7.27 -13.63
CA GLU A 669 27.67 -8.44 -14.48
C GLU A 669 26.76 -9.65 -14.21
N TYR A 670 26.02 -9.66 -13.10
CA TYR A 670 25.01 -10.68 -12.77
C TYR A 670 23.63 -10.33 -13.35
N PHE A 671 23.50 -9.13 -13.93
CA PHE A 671 22.26 -8.60 -14.45
C PHE A 671 22.36 -8.28 -15.96
N PRO A 672 22.46 -9.29 -16.84
CA PRO A 672 22.74 -9.08 -18.27
C PRO A 672 21.58 -8.45 -19.05
N TRP A 673 20.34 -8.54 -18.58
CA TRP A 673 19.18 -7.94 -19.26
C TRP A 673 18.87 -6.58 -18.64
N LYS A 674 19.25 -5.49 -19.35
CA LYS A 674 19.20 -4.11 -18.84
C LYS A 674 17.97 -3.31 -19.30
N ASP A 675 17.39 -3.68 -20.44
CA ASP A 675 16.30 -2.90 -21.05
C ASP A 675 14.92 -3.53 -20.87
N THR A 676 14.86 -4.82 -20.51
CA THR A 676 13.60 -5.54 -20.28
C THR A 676 13.75 -6.65 -19.24
N VAL A 677 12.70 -6.87 -18.46
CA VAL A 677 12.60 -7.97 -17.49
C VAL A 677 12.00 -9.24 -18.08
N GLU A 678 11.38 -9.19 -19.27
CA GLU A 678 10.68 -10.33 -19.86
C GLU A 678 11.55 -11.60 -19.98
N PRO A 679 12.83 -11.54 -20.41
CA PRO A 679 13.69 -12.72 -20.44
C PRO A 679 13.90 -13.37 -19.06
N TYR A 680 14.03 -12.57 -17.99
CA TYR A 680 14.08 -13.07 -16.60
C TYR A 680 12.81 -13.86 -16.26
N LEU A 681 11.65 -13.29 -16.59
CA LEU A 681 10.35 -13.89 -16.28
C LEU A 681 10.10 -15.17 -17.07
N LYS A 682 10.43 -15.19 -18.37
CA LYS A 682 10.36 -16.38 -19.23
C LYS A 682 11.24 -17.51 -18.69
N ASN A 683 12.44 -17.17 -18.20
CA ASN A 683 13.37 -18.16 -17.67
C ASN A 683 12.81 -18.88 -16.42
N MET A 684 11.92 -18.26 -15.65
CA MET A 684 11.24 -18.92 -14.52
C MET A 684 10.34 -20.09 -14.96
N LEU A 685 9.85 -20.07 -16.21
CA LEU A 685 9.00 -21.11 -16.80
C LEU A 685 9.82 -22.20 -17.54
N LYS A 686 11.14 -22.03 -17.70
CA LYS A 686 11.99 -22.94 -18.48
C LYS A 686 11.99 -24.36 -17.91
N GLY A 687 11.57 -25.33 -18.72
CA GLY A 687 11.46 -26.74 -18.33
C GLY A 687 10.21 -27.07 -17.52
N THR A 688 9.21 -26.18 -17.54
CA THR A 688 7.85 -26.44 -17.07
C THR A 688 6.92 -26.67 -18.28
N PRO A 689 5.75 -27.29 -18.11
CA PRO A 689 4.80 -27.49 -19.22
C PRO A 689 3.98 -26.23 -19.55
N TRP A 690 4.21 -25.11 -18.85
CA TRP A 690 3.40 -23.89 -18.99
C TRP A 690 4.02 -22.93 -19.99
N ASP A 691 3.21 -22.49 -20.95
CA ASP A 691 3.62 -21.62 -22.03
C ASP A 691 3.50 -20.13 -21.68
N TRP A 692 4.47 -19.34 -22.13
CA TRP A 692 4.49 -17.90 -21.88
C TRP A 692 3.39 -17.16 -22.65
N GLU A 693 3.15 -17.51 -23.91
CA GLU A 693 2.14 -16.83 -24.74
C GLU A 693 0.72 -17.16 -24.25
N GLU A 694 0.49 -18.40 -23.79
CA GLU A 694 -0.74 -18.76 -23.09
C GLU A 694 -0.93 -17.93 -21.81
N LEU A 695 0.11 -17.84 -20.98
CA LEU A 695 0.07 -17.06 -19.74
C LEU A 695 -0.20 -15.58 -20.03
N LYS A 696 0.42 -15.03 -21.08
CA LYS A 696 0.21 -13.65 -21.56
C LYS A 696 -1.22 -13.43 -22.06
N LYS A 697 -1.77 -14.40 -22.80
CA LYS A 697 -3.14 -14.32 -23.30
C LYS A 697 -4.20 -14.44 -22.21
N LYS A 698 -3.98 -15.28 -21.19
CA LYS A 698 -4.98 -15.56 -20.14
C LYS A 698 -4.80 -14.71 -18.88
N GLY A 699 -3.59 -14.24 -18.61
CA GLY A 699 -3.18 -13.65 -17.34
C GLY A 699 -2.83 -14.67 -16.25
N TYR A 700 -3.36 -15.89 -16.32
CA TYR A 700 -3.07 -16.96 -15.36
C TYR A 700 -3.12 -18.35 -16.00
N ILE A 701 -2.44 -19.31 -15.38
CA ILE A 701 -2.50 -20.75 -15.70
C ILE A 701 -2.70 -21.53 -14.40
N ILE A 702 -3.79 -22.31 -14.30
CA ILE A 702 -4.02 -23.22 -13.17
C ILE A 702 -3.07 -24.40 -13.32
N THR A 703 -2.20 -24.61 -12.34
CA THR A 703 -1.24 -25.71 -12.33
C THR A 703 -1.82 -26.96 -11.70
N ASP A 704 -2.60 -26.79 -10.63
CA ASP A 704 -3.18 -27.89 -9.87
C ASP A 704 -4.54 -27.43 -9.30
N LYS A 705 -5.56 -28.30 -9.39
CA LYS A 705 -6.91 -28.01 -8.90
C LYS A 705 -7.01 -28.24 -7.40
N ALA A 706 -7.93 -27.53 -6.75
CA ALA A 706 -8.25 -27.74 -5.34
C ALA A 706 -8.62 -29.21 -5.05
N GLU A 707 -7.97 -29.79 -4.03
CA GLU A 707 -8.23 -31.12 -3.48
C GLU A 707 -8.29 -31.02 -1.94
N TYR A 708 -9.15 -31.84 -1.31
CA TYR A 708 -9.21 -31.98 0.15
C TYR A 708 -8.39 -33.18 0.63
N TYR A 709 -8.07 -33.20 1.92
CA TYR A 709 -7.36 -34.28 2.61
C TYR A 709 -6.05 -34.68 1.93
N LYS A 710 -5.34 -33.72 1.33
CA LYS A 710 -4.10 -33.98 0.57
C LYS A 710 -3.05 -34.66 1.44
N TYR A 711 -3.06 -34.34 2.74
CA TYR A 711 -2.16 -34.95 3.71
C TYR A 711 -2.32 -36.48 3.83
N LYS A 712 -3.54 -37.03 3.64
CA LYS A 712 -3.77 -38.49 3.62
C LYS A 712 -3.06 -39.14 2.43
N LYS A 713 -3.14 -38.50 1.25
CA LYS A 713 -2.45 -38.93 0.01
C LYS A 713 -0.93 -38.80 0.12
N TRP A 714 -0.44 -37.76 0.80
CA TRP A 714 0.99 -37.51 0.96
C TRP A 714 1.64 -38.28 2.12
N GLY A 715 0.84 -38.86 3.02
CA GLY A 715 1.35 -39.43 4.27
C GLY A 715 1.89 -38.37 5.24
N SER A 716 1.62 -37.08 4.99
CA SER A 716 2.11 -35.95 5.79
C SER A 716 1.32 -34.68 5.51
N LEU A 717 1.14 -33.83 6.51
CA LEU A 717 0.67 -32.46 6.30
C LEU A 717 1.68 -31.64 5.49
N ASN A 718 2.97 -31.99 5.49
CA ASN A 718 3.94 -31.29 4.64
C ASN A 718 3.74 -31.67 3.17
N PRO A 719 3.78 -30.70 2.23
CA PRO A 719 3.67 -31.01 0.82
C PRO A 719 4.92 -31.77 0.32
N PRO A 720 4.77 -32.61 -0.72
CA PRO A 720 5.89 -33.36 -1.30
C PRO A 720 6.86 -32.44 -2.06
N GLU A 721 7.97 -33.02 -2.52
CA GLU A 721 8.97 -32.30 -3.31
C GLU A 721 8.37 -31.62 -4.56
N GLY A 722 8.93 -30.47 -4.95
CA GLY A 722 8.44 -29.64 -6.05
C GLY A 722 7.33 -28.66 -5.68
N TYR A 723 6.63 -28.89 -4.56
CA TYR A 723 5.65 -27.96 -4.01
C TYR A 723 6.27 -27.03 -2.97
N GLY A 724 5.66 -25.86 -2.81
CA GLY A 724 6.01 -24.86 -1.82
C GLY A 724 4.85 -24.62 -0.86
N SER A 725 5.20 -24.48 0.42
CA SER A 725 4.30 -23.95 1.44
C SER A 725 5.00 -22.82 2.20
N SER A 726 4.24 -21.99 2.93
CA SER A 726 4.81 -20.92 3.73
C SER A 726 5.36 -21.40 5.08
N GLY A 727 4.89 -22.54 5.59
CA GLY A 727 5.33 -23.22 6.81
C GLY A 727 5.89 -24.63 6.54
N LYS A 728 6.24 -25.33 7.60
CA LYS A 728 6.68 -26.74 7.60
C LYS A 728 6.51 -27.30 9.00
N THR A 729 5.65 -28.29 9.19
CA THR A 729 5.56 -29.03 10.46
C THR A 729 6.79 -29.92 10.64
N LYS A 730 7.29 -30.03 11.88
CA LYS A 730 8.47 -30.84 12.18
C LYS A 730 8.18 -32.35 12.20
N THR A 731 7.01 -32.74 12.67
CA THR A 731 6.59 -34.15 12.82
C THR A 731 5.89 -34.71 11.58
N GLY A 732 5.57 -33.85 10.60
CA GLY A 732 4.68 -34.21 9.50
C GLY A 732 3.20 -34.22 9.87
N LYS A 733 2.86 -33.91 11.13
CA LYS A 733 1.52 -33.86 11.73
C LYS A 733 1.17 -32.44 12.21
N TYR A 734 -0.07 -32.15 12.61
CA TYR A 734 -0.35 -30.93 13.39
C TYR A 734 0.23 -31.08 14.80
N ASN A 735 0.95 -30.07 15.29
CA ASN A 735 1.56 -30.15 16.62
C ASN A 735 0.79 -29.30 17.63
N PHE A 736 0.03 -29.95 18.52
CA PHE A 736 -0.49 -29.27 19.71
C PHE A 736 0.68 -28.82 20.59
N LYS A 737 1.66 -29.70 20.77
CA LYS A 737 2.92 -29.39 21.45
C LYS A 737 3.96 -28.93 20.44
N ASN A 738 4.26 -27.63 20.40
CA ASN A 738 5.21 -27.04 19.46
C ASN A 738 6.64 -27.55 19.70
N PRO A 739 7.22 -28.36 18.79
CA PRO A 739 8.53 -28.97 19.04
C PRO A 739 9.68 -27.96 19.09
N VAL A 740 9.56 -26.81 18.42
CA VAL A 740 10.60 -25.78 18.42
C VAL A 740 10.53 -24.91 19.67
N ALA A 741 9.34 -24.71 20.23
CA ALA A 741 9.19 -24.07 21.53
C ALA A 741 9.81 -24.95 22.64
N GLU A 742 9.56 -26.26 22.60
CA GLU A 742 10.16 -27.21 23.55
C GLU A 742 11.69 -27.21 23.48
N GLU A 743 12.27 -27.24 22.28
CA GLU A 743 13.74 -27.14 22.09
C GLU A 743 14.35 -25.85 22.63
N ARG A 744 13.53 -24.82 22.83
CA ARG A 744 13.95 -23.49 23.29
C ARG A 744 13.52 -23.19 24.72
N ASP A 745 13.03 -24.18 25.45
CA ASP A 745 12.56 -24.03 26.84
C ASP A 745 11.44 -22.96 26.97
N ILE A 746 10.54 -22.94 25.98
CA ILE A 746 9.34 -22.13 25.95
C ILE A 746 8.16 -23.07 26.11
N ASP A 747 7.14 -22.72 26.92
CA ASP A 747 5.94 -23.56 27.08
C ASP A 747 5.38 -23.91 25.69
N PRO A 748 5.43 -25.20 25.29
CA PRO A 748 5.14 -25.60 23.93
C PRO A 748 3.65 -25.79 23.68
N LEU A 749 2.81 -25.77 24.72
CA LEU A 749 1.38 -25.98 24.63
C LEU A 749 0.62 -24.66 24.46
N PRO A 750 -0.55 -24.67 23.81
CA PRO A 750 -1.47 -23.54 23.84
C PRO A 750 -1.79 -23.12 25.29
N ALA A 751 -1.77 -21.82 25.55
CA ALA A 751 -1.90 -21.26 26.88
C ALA A 751 -2.61 -19.90 26.87
N TYR A 752 -3.10 -19.47 28.03
CA TYR A 752 -3.45 -18.08 28.29
C TYR A 752 -2.44 -17.50 29.28
N VAL A 753 -1.76 -16.42 28.90
CA VAL A 753 -0.70 -15.79 29.70
C VAL A 753 -1.11 -14.36 30.03
N PRO A 754 -1.73 -14.08 31.19
CA PRO A 754 -2.26 -12.75 31.50
C PRO A 754 -1.31 -11.59 31.12
N ILE A 755 -1.85 -10.53 30.51
CA ILE A 755 -1.05 -9.44 29.92
C ILE A 755 -0.09 -8.84 30.95
N GLU A 756 -0.54 -8.70 32.21
CA GLU A 756 0.24 -8.21 33.35
C GLU A 756 1.52 -9.00 33.63
N LYS A 757 1.61 -10.27 33.23
CA LYS A 757 2.82 -11.08 33.44
C LYS A 757 3.98 -10.66 32.54
N GLU A 758 3.67 -10.17 31.33
CA GLU A 758 4.70 -9.80 30.36
C GLU A 758 4.73 -8.29 30.07
N ASN A 759 3.59 -7.61 30.16
CA ASN A 759 3.41 -6.22 29.73
C ASN A 759 2.43 -5.44 30.66
N PRO A 760 2.72 -5.31 31.97
CA PRO A 760 1.80 -4.67 32.93
C PRO A 760 1.46 -3.21 32.57
N ASP A 761 2.41 -2.46 32.00
CA ASP A 761 2.21 -1.06 31.62
C ASP A 761 1.13 -0.84 30.55
N LEU A 762 0.72 -1.89 29.82
CA LEU A 762 -0.30 -1.78 28.77
C LEU A 762 -1.72 -1.82 29.33
N LEU A 763 -1.92 -2.31 30.54
CA LEU A 763 -3.25 -2.43 31.11
C LEU A 763 -3.90 -1.05 31.32
N PRO A 764 -5.20 -0.90 31.03
CA PRO A 764 -5.95 0.29 31.40
C PRO A 764 -5.89 0.54 32.91
N ASP A 765 -5.93 1.81 33.28
CA ASP A 765 -5.95 2.29 34.66
C ASP A 765 -6.95 3.45 34.78
N ASP A 766 -7.05 4.05 35.98
CA ASP A 766 -7.99 5.16 36.23
C ASP A 766 -7.69 6.41 35.38
N GLU A 767 -6.43 6.60 34.95
CA GLU A 767 -6.04 7.73 34.11
C GLU A 767 -6.29 7.46 32.62
N TYR A 768 -6.04 6.22 32.16
CA TYR A 768 -6.19 5.76 30.78
C TYR A 768 -7.14 4.54 30.71
N PRO A 769 -8.46 4.74 30.88
CA PRO A 769 -9.40 3.65 31.10
C PRO A 769 -9.84 2.91 29.82
N PHE A 770 -9.50 3.41 28.63
CA PHE A 770 -9.93 2.83 27.36
C PHE A 770 -8.80 2.11 26.63
N ILE A 771 -9.14 1.11 25.81
CA ILE A 771 -8.21 0.52 24.84
C ILE A 771 -8.52 1.06 23.44
N MET A 772 -7.54 1.71 22.82
CA MET A 772 -7.56 2.13 21.43
C MET A 772 -7.10 1.02 20.49
N GLN A 773 -7.87 0.83 19.42
CA GLN A 773 -7.58 -0.13 18.36
C GLN A 773 -7.45 0.54 16.98
N ASN A 774 -6.63 -0.10 16.14
CA ASN A 774 -6.47 0.24 14.73
C ASN A 774 -7.18 -0.81 13.86
N PHE A 775 -8.04 -0.40 12.94
CA PHE A 775 -8.71 -1.30 11.99
C PHE A 775 -8.52 -0.88 10.52
N ARG A 776 -9.01 -1.71 9.60
CA ARG A 776 -8.95 -1.48 8.14
C ARG A 776 -10.34 -1.19 7.60
N VAL A 777 -10.38 -0.32 6.60
CA VAL A 777 -11.58 0.02 5.81
C VAL A 777 -11.40 -0.47 4.37
N ILE A 778 -12.48 -0.63 3.61
CA ILE A 778 -12.43 -1.28 2.30
C ILE A 778 -11.85 -0.37 1.22
N GLU A 779 -11.97 0.93 1.41
CA GLU A 779 -11.54 2.02 0.52
C GLU A 779 -10.02 2.11 0.45
N HIS A 780 -9.34 1.88 1.58
CA HIS A 780 -7.91 2.09 1.68
C HIS A 780 -7.13 0.81 1.98
N GLU A 781 -5.94 0.71 1.40
CA GLU A 781 -4.97 -0.33 1.73
C GLU A 781 -3.79 0.30 2.48
N HIS A 782 -3.59 -0.13 3.72
CA HIS A 782 -2.49 0.33 4.57
C HIS A 782 -2.32 1.85 4.49
N SER A 783 -1.22 2.35 3.93
CA SER A 783 -0.97 3.77 3.64
C SER A 783 -0.75 4.04 2.14
N SER A 784 -1.02 3.09 1.24
CA SER A 784 -0.60 3.20 -0.17
C SER A 784 -1.61 3.91 -1.07
N THR A 785 -2.90 3.91 -0.70
CA THR A 785 -3.99 4.36 -1.59
C THR A 785 -4.46 5.80 -1.35
N PHE A 786 -3.80 6.55 -0.46
CA PHE A 786 -4.24 7.90 -0.05
C PHE A 786 -4.00 8.97 -1.12
N PHE A 787 -3.20 8.67 -2.14
CA PHE A 787 -3.03 9.50 -3.33
C PHE A 787 -4.07 9.24 -4.44
N ASN A 788 -5.02 8.32 -4.20
CA ASN A 788 -6.15 8.06 -5.10
C ASN A 788 -7.37 8.90 -4.68
N ILE A 789 -7.65 9.97 -5.42
CA ILE A 789 -8.74 10.88 -5.08
C ILE A 789 -10.12 10.20 -5.04
N LYS A 790 -10.34 9.18 -5.89
CA LYS A 790 -11.63 8.46 -5.91
C LYS A 790 -11.83 7.64 -4.64
N LEU A 791 -10.77 7.06 -4.08
CA LEU A 791 -10.84 6.34 -2.81
C LEU A 791 -10.95 7.31 -1.63
N MET A 792 -10.20 8.42 -1.65
CA MET A 792 -10.30 9.47 -0.61
C MET A 792 -11.70 10.09 -0.53
N LYS A 793 -12.38 10.31 -1.65
CA LYS A 793 -13.78 10.79 -1.65
C LYS A 793 -14.76 9.81 -0.98
N LEU A 794 -14.46 8.50 -0.98
CA LEU A 794 -15.29 7.49 -0.33
C LEU A 794 -15.02 7.38 1.17
N CYS A 795 -13.78 7.59 1.61
CA CYS A 795 -13.40 7.58 3.03
C CYS A 795 -12.38 8.70 3.32
N PRO A 796 -12.83 9.96 3.50
CA PRO A 796 -11.93 11.11 3.56
C PRO A 796 -11.20 11.28 4.89
N SER A 797 -11.66 10.64 5.96
CA SER A 797 -11.11 10.80 7.32
C SER A 797 -11.33 9.55 8.17
N ASN A 798 -10.65 9.47 9.33
CA ASN A 798 -10.76 8.38 10.29
C ASN A 798 -11.25 8.85 11.68
N PRO A 799 -12.55 9.15 11.86
CA PRO A 799 -13.06 9.50 13.19
C PRO A 799 -12.88 8.34 14.18
N VAL A 800 -12.75 8.68 15.47
CA VAL A 800 -12.63 7.71 16.57
C VAL A 800 -14.02 7.20 16.93
N TRP A 801 -14.21 5.89 16.83
CA TRP A 801 -15.44 5.21 17.20
C TRP A 801 -15.51 5.11 18.72
N ILE A 802 -16.62 5.57 19.31
CA ILE A 802 -16.86 5.57 20.75
C ILE A 802 -18.22 4.95 21.04
N ASN A 803 -18.28 4.02 21.99
CA ASN A 803 -19.54 3.42 22.41
C ASN A 803 -20.48 4.49 23.02
N PRO A 804 -21.80 4.45 22.79
CA PRO A 804 -22.72 5.48 23.29
C PRO A 804 -22.78 5.57 24.82
N LEU A 805 -22.55 4.47 25.54
CA LEU A 805 -22.51 4.48 27.01
C LEU A 805 -21.29 5.24 27.54
N ASP A 806 -20.15 5.10 26.87
CA ASP A 806 -18.92 5.81 27.26
C ASP A 806 -18.96 7.25 26.79
N ALA A 807 -19.43 7.51 25.58
CA ALA A 807 -19.64 8.86 25.07
C ALA A 807 -20.58 9.69 25.97
N LYS A 808 -21.66 9.08 26.49
CA LYS A 808 -22.58 9.70 27.44
C LYS A 808 -21.88 10.10 28.75
N LYS A 809 -21.02 9.24 29.30
CA LYS A 809 -20.24 9.55 30.51
C LYS A 809 -19.25 10.70 30.27
N LEU A 810 -18.72 10.80 29.06
CA LEU A 810 -17.73 11.82 28.67
C LEU A 810 -18.35 13.11 28.13
N GLY A 811 -19.67 13.17 27.92
CA GLY A 811 -20.33 14.33 27.31
C GLY A 811 -19.97 14.57 25.84
N ILE A 812 -19.66 13.50 25.09
CA ILE A 812 -19.19 13.55 23.70
C ILE A 812 -20.31 13.14 22.74
N ASN A 813 -20.50 13.90 21.66
CA ASN A 813 -21.40 13.59 20.54
C ASN A 813 -20.62 13.32 19.25
N THR A 814 -21.26 12.67 18.28
CA THR A 814 -20.68 12.52 16.93
C THR A 814 -20.37 13.88 16.33
N GLY A 815 -19.18 14.01 15.74
CA GLY A 815 -18.69 15.25 15.13
C GLY A 815 -17.94 16.17 16.08
N ASP A 816 -18.05 15.96 17.40
CA ASP A 816 -17.26 16.72 18.37
C ASP A 816 -15.76 16.51 18.10
N LYS A 817 -14.99 17.60 18.21
CA LYS A 817 -13.54 17.53 18.30
C LYS A 817 -13.15 16.94 19.65
N ILE A 818 -12.23 16.00 19.63
CA ILE A 818 -11.75 15.29 20.82
C ILE A 818 -10.23 15.24 20.83
N ILE A 819 -9.69 15.13 22.03
CA ILE A 819 -8.30 14.78 22.27
C ILE A 819 -8.26 13.31 22.71
N VAL A 820 -7.48 12.50 21.99
CA VAL A 820 -7.12 11.15 22.42
C VAL A 820 -5.67 11.17 22.87
N GLU A 821 -5.42 10.65 24.06
CA GLU A 821 -4.10 10.72 24.71
C GLU A 821 -3.77 9.37 25.34
N SER A 822 -2.54 8.91 25.12
CA SER A 822 -1.92 7.80 25.83
C SER A 822 -0.74 8.35 26.66
N PRO A 823 -0.09 7.54 27.51
CA PRO A 823 1.16 7.94 28.15
C PRO A 823 2.30 8.27 27.16
N TRP A 824 2.12 7.93 25.88
CA TRP A 824 3.18 7.96 24.87
C TRP A 824 2.88 8.89 23.69
N GLY A 825 1.73 9.55 23.68
CA GLY A 825 1.38 10.48 22.61
C GLY A 825 -0.04 11.01 22.69
N LYS A 826 -0.33 11.97 21.83
CA LYS A 826 -1.59 12.70 21.79
C LYS A 826 -1.96 13.07 20.36
N VAL A 827 -3.25 12.99 20.05
CA VAL A 827 -3.82 13.37 18.75
C VAL A 827 -5.13 14.14 18.92
N GLU A 828 -5.43 15.05 17.99
CA GLU A 828 -6.77 15.62 17.80
C GLU A 828 -7.52 14.78 16.77
N ALA A 829 -8.79 14.49 17.05
CA ALA A 829 -9.64 13.70 16.16
C ALA A 829 -11.09 14.18 16.24
N LYS A 830 -11.95 13.62 15.38
CA LYS A 830 -13.40 13.75 15.48
C LYS A 830 -14.00 12.48 16.08
N ALA A 831 -15.02 12.63 16.93
CA ALA A 831 -15.76 11.50 17.49
C ALA A 831 -16.81 10.95 16.50
N LEU A 832 -16.97 9.63 16.47
CA LEU A 832 -18.13 8.93 15.92
C LEU A 832 -18.74 8.07 17.01
N VAL A 833 -19.88 8.50 17.56
CA VAL A 833 -20.61 7.75 18.59
C VAL A 833 -21.43 6.65 17.93
N THR A 834 -21.15 5.38 18.26
CA THR A 834 -21.73 4.23 17.56
C THR A 834 -21.80 2.98 18.43
N TRP A 835 -22.91 2.24 18.33
CA TRP A 835 -23.08 0.91 18.95
C TRP A 835 -22.19 -0.17 18.33
N LYS A 836 -21.49 0.13 17.22
CA LYS A 836 -20.63 -0.81 16.50
C LYS A 836 -19.26 -1.06 17.17
N ILE A 837 -19.07 -0.65 18.42
CA ILE A 837 -17.86 -0.92 19.20
C ILE A 837 -18.23 -1.18 20.66
N MET A 838 -17.59 -2.14 21.32
CA MET A 838 -17.93 -2.49 22.71
C MET A 838 -17.53 -1.38 23.71
N PRO A 839 -18.21 -1.27 24.88
CA PRO A 839 -17.80 -0.36 25.93
C PRO A 839 -16.36 -0.61 26.41
N GLY A 840 -15.65 0.46 26.79
CA GLY A 840 -14.24 0.41 27.22
C GLY A 840 -13.23 0.29 26.06
N VAL A 841 -13.70 0.19 24.82
CA VAL A 841 -12.86 0.11 23.62
C VAL A 841 -13.23 1.26 22.67
N VAL A 842 -12.19 1.85 22.08
CA VAL A 842 -12.30 2.88 21.05
C VAL A 842 -11.42 2.51 19.86
N GLY A 843 -11.67 3.06 18.69
CA GLY A 843 -10.85 2.71 17.53
C GLY A 843 -11.01 3.64 16.35
N ALA A 844 -10.00 3.66 15.47
CA ALA A 844 -10.05 4.38 14.21
C ALA A 844 -9.43 3.56 13.08
N ALA A 845 -9.79 3.90 11.85
CA ALA A 845 -9.16 3.33 10.66
C ALA A 845 -7.68 3.75 10.60
N GLY A 846 -6.77 2.82 10.35
CA GLY A 846 -5.36 3.11 10.15
C GLY A 846 -5.02 3.50 8.70
N GLY A 847 -3.83 4.07 8.51
CA GLY A 847 -3.32 4.47 7.20
C GLY A 847 -3.24 5.98 6.98
N PHE A 848 -4.11 6.73 7.66
CA PHE A 848 -4.18 8.19 7.61
C PHE A 848 -2.98 8.87 8.27
N GLY A 849 -2.85 10.19 8.06
CA GLY A 849 -1.76 11.01 8.60
C GLY A 849 -0.69 11.35 7.57
N HIS A 850 -1.03 11.35 6.29
CA HIS A 850 -0.13 11.70 5.21
C HIS A 850 0.24 13.20 5.22
N TRP A 851 1.52 13.53 5.08
CA TRP A 851 2.02 14.92 5.04
C TRP A 851 2.01 15.53 3.63
N ARG A 852 1.57 14.77 2.64
CA ARG A 852 1.48 15.12 1.22
C ARG A 852 0.27 14.46 0.59
N GLY A 853 -0.11 14.93 -0.58
CA GLY A 853 -1.30 14.43 -1.28
C GLY A 853 -2.59 14.99 -0.70
N PRO A 854 -3.74 14.37 -0.99
CA PRO A 854 -5.05 14.91 -0.66
C PRO A 854 -5.26 15.28 0.82
N GLU A 855 -4.69 14.53 1.77
CA GLU A 855 -4.84 14.85 3.22
C GLU A 855 -4.14 16.14 3.65
N ALA A 856 -3.05 16.52 2.97
CA ALA A 856 -2.27 17.71 3.32
C ALA A 856 -2.62 18.91 2.42
N ASP A 857 -3.31 18.67 1.32
CA ASP A 857 -3.59 19.70 0.33
C ASP A 857 -4.73 20.61 0.79
N PRO A 858 -4.50 21.93 0.92
CA PRO A 858 -5.51 22.87 1.40
C PRO A 858 -6.72 23.01 0.47
N ARG A 859 -6.69 22.44 -0.74
CA ARG A 859 -7.85 22.37 -1.65
C ARG A 859 -8.88 21.33 -1.22
N PHE A 860 -8.50 20.37 -0.37
CA PHE A 860 -9.36 19.28 0.12
C PHE A 860 -9.44 19.29 1.65
N PRO A 861 -9.91 20.37 2.29
CA PRO A 861 -9.92 20.51 3.75
C PRO A 861 -10.81 19.48 4.48
N GLU A 862 -11.70 18.81 3.75
CA GLU A 862 -12.51 17.70 4.24
C GLU A 862 -11.76 16.36 4.33
N MET A 863 -10.64 16.24 3.60
CA MET A 863 -9.79 15.06 3.57
C MET A 863 -8.67 15.22 4.59
N GLY A 864 -8.51 14.24 5.47
CA GLY A 864 -7.51 14.30 6.51
C GLY A 864 -7.87 13.42 7.70
N GLY A 865 -6.86 12.78 8.26
CA GLY A 865 -6.97 12.00 9.47
C GLY A 865 -5.71 12.08 10.31
N PHE A 866 -5.59 11.15 11.23
CA PHE A 866 -4.42 11.02 12.08
C PHE A 866 -3.89 9.60 12.05
N ASN A 867 -2.59 9.44 12.26
CA ASN A 867 -1.98 8.13 12.43
C ASN A 867 -2.22 7.63 13.86
N VAL A 868 -2.99 6.55 13.99
CA VAL A 868 -3.26 5.90 15.29
C VAL A 868 -1.97 5.51 16.02
N ASN A 869 -0.91 5.17 15.28
CA ASN A 869 0.35 4.73 15.87
C ASN A 869 1.06 5.82 16.67
N LYS A 870 0.72 7.11 16.51
CA LYS A 870 1.21 8.19 17.36
C LYS A 870 0.87 8.00 18.84
N LEU A 871 -0.16 7.20 19.14
CA LEU A 871 -0.55 6.86 20.51
C LEU A 871 0.18 5.62 21.06
N SER A 872 0.87 4.84 20.23
CA SER A 872 1.47 3.58 20.63
C SER A 872 2.68 3.77 21.55
N LYS A 873 2.94 2.80 22.43
CA LYS A 873 4.20 2.74 23.20
C LYS A 873 5.39 2.56 22.23
N PRO A 874 6.42 3.42 22.28
CA PRO A 874 7.61 3.25 21.47
C PRO A 874 8.38 1.98 21.88
N ASN A 875 9.09 1.37 20.92
CA ASN A 875 9.96 0.20 21.14
C ASN A 875 9.24 -1.02 21.75
N LEU A 876 7.94 -1.18 21.45
CA LEU A 876 7.13 -2.29 21.93
C LEU A 876 6.86 -3.32 20.83
N VAL A 877 7.22 -4.56 21.11
CA VAL A 877 6.92 -5.73 20.29
C VAL A 877 6.54 -6.91 21.20
N GLU A 878 5.81 -7.89 20.67
CA GLU A 878 5.58 -9.14 21.40
C GLU A 878 6.84 -10.02 21.48
N ASN A 879 6.97 -10.77 22.57
CA ASN A 879 8.22 -11.42 23.00
C ASN A 879 8.64 -12.64 22.17
N TYR A 880 7.77 -13.19 21.33
CA TYR A 880 7.96 -14.45 20.62
C TYR A 880 8.46 -14.23 19.19
N GLY A 881 7.72 -13.44 18.42
CA GLY A 881 7.97 -13.14 17.01
C GLY A 881 8.40 -11.69 16.73
N GLY A 882 8.46 -10.80 17.72
CA GLY A 882 8.82 -9.40 17.51
C GLY A 882 7.77 -8.58 16.76
N ASN A 883 6.50 -9.00 16.79
CA ASN A 883 5.41 -8.26 16.17
C ASN A 883 5.07 -6.98 16.96
N PRO A 884 4.95 -5.78 16.33
CA PRO A 884 4.48 -4.57 17.00
C PRO A 884 3.05 -4.72 17.54
N VAL A 885 2.82 -4.18 18.73
CA VAL A 885 1.51 -4.18 19.39
C VAL A 885 0.74 -2.91 19.01
N LEU A 886 0.02 -2.96 17.88
CA LEU A 886 -0.65 -1.79 17.27
C LEU A 886 -2.16 -1.72 17.55
N LYS A 887 -2.72 -2.73 18.22
CA LYS A 887 -4.17 -2.86 18.46
C LYS A 887 -4.54 -2.98 19.94
N TYR A 888 -3.63 -2.60 20.82
CA TYR A 888 -3.84 -2.57 22.26
C TYR A 888 -3.06 -1.41 22.86
N ILE A 889 -3.68 -0.23 22.88
CA ILE A 889 -3.06 1.01 23.36
C ILE A 889 -3.97 1.60 24.42
N LYS A 890 -3.51 1.73 25.67
CA LYS A 890 -4.32 2.41 26.70
C LYS A 890 -4.41 3.91 26.41
N VAL A 891 -5.62 4.46 26.49
CA VAL A 891 -5.89 5.87 26.19
C VAL A 891 -6.94 6.44 27.15
N ARG A 892 -6.96 7.77 27.20
CA ARG A 892 -8.08 8.59 27.67
C ARG A 892 -8.61 9.44 26.54
N ILE A 893 -9.89 9.80 26.63
CA ILE A 893 -10.55 10.67 25.66
C ILE A 893 -11.20 11.81 26.41
N LYS A 894 -11.03 13.02 25.90
CA LYS A 894 -11.78 14.19 26.35
C LYS A 894 -12.25 15.02 25.16
N LYS A 895 -13.33 15.77 25.35
CA LYS A 895 -13.75 16.79 24.40
C LYS A 895 -12.66 17.86 24.29
N ALA A 896 -12.35 18.31 23.08
CA ALA A 896 -11.46 19.44 22.87
C ALA A 896 -12.18 20.74 23.27
N GLU A 897 -11.44 21.68 23.86
CA GLU A 897 -11.96 23.00 24.26
C GLU A 897 -12.23 23.92 23.06
#